data_AF-A0A966SJK0-F1
#
_entry.id   AF-A0A966SJK0-F1
#
_cell.length_a   1.000
_cell.length_b   1.000
_cell.length_c   1.000
_cell.angle_alpha   90.00
_cell.angle_beta   90.00
_cell.angle_gamma   90.00
#
_symmetry.space_group_name_H-M   'P 1'
#
loop_
_entity.id
_entity.type
_entity.pdbx_description
1 polymer ?
#
loop_
_entity_poly.entity_id
_entity_poly.type
_entity_poly.pdbx_seq_one_letter_code
_entity_poly.pdbx_strand_id
1 'polypeptide(L)'
;SGWLKTKHEVEKAEPGEYKLRFRIGAVKGTPKERHFVALGSRMKPEEREDFTLMQTFQISGSTDAPQVIEVPVSITANGPRTFVLREKRDVKLDHELFTTAQKETGVGPPSALWIDWVEWEGPLAPPATIAKVTHIEPETKRAEVERGHLRYKYLNEQYAKWKAAGGDEKRLKEFDFTDKSHAEFAKVVWDQNNRWFQQYLDRPLSKTGLFLDNTVQETCEYAIDMPADLASGDYVMRVKIGRVPDMPSERAFLTFVEASPIDKDDRTFLANKQITATLDQPEIIELPFKIVPGGPRKFVLFEKRPLKKEAISLPGRTRLIADAKQRDPVLWIDWIEVESASPQTPVTASAAPPQKLRKDPEQWANKYMPIYAEGYAEKYSRFQKWCAAIDEVAKQPENVEAVAKLRADPRLKTQPHLFYSYFAKLKDSPPPSQFGFRDVDDAQFARSEYSYHHRYYADYVKLPQRETGAWLMLYSLGRYTGITAPANWLAGRYTLRVRIAASDESPKERRFIELGTGKADAADFNVLSSHQVTGTLASPQVMEIPVEINASGDRNFAIRDKRPNTREAEYAMFREAWDKTGTGPRPCIWVDFVELEGPASAVVPSAPALTKTIKERREVELHANAMVGGTYNGYFKGGYEAAKKFMETGQPQKGIPDEAEAKFRIRGFEQQGPTFERYLNDPLTKTGAYLTIYNVHKEEVITLPPDQPSGWLKTKHESEIAGPGEYMLRFRIGAVKGTPKERHFVELGARKDKDDFGLMQTFQISGTPDAPQIIEVPVSISADGPRTFVLREKRDVKLDHELFIAAQKATGVGPVSALWIDWVEWEGPLVKQAPIAKVVHIEPETRRAEVE
;
A
#
# COMPACT_ATOMS: atom_id res chain seq x y z
N SER A 1 -9.11 -5.85 -27.21
CA SER A 1 -8.77 -5.91 -28.66
C SER A 1 -9.78 -5.11 -29.46
N GLY A 2 -9.34 -4.35 -30.48
CA GLY A 2 -10.19 -3.45 -31.29
C GLY A 2 -11.22 -4.11 -32.21
N TRP A 3 -11.71 -5.31 -31.88
CA TRP A 3 -12.73 -6.05 -32.61
C TRP A 3 -13.73 -6.55 -31.55
N LEU A 4 -14.91 -5.91 -31.49
CA LEU A 4 -15.92 -5.87 -30.42
C LEU A 4 -15.53 -5.15 -29.12
N LYS A 5 -16.18 -3.99 -28.86
CA LYS A 5 -16.42 -3.51 -27.49
C LYS A 5 -17.73 -4.14 -27.02
N THR A 6 -17.72 -4.84 -25.89
CA THR A 6 -18.94 -5.21 -25.17
C THR A 6 -19.80 -3.97 -24.94
N LYS A 7 -21.12 -4.05 -25.18
CA LYS A 7 -22.03 -3.00 -24.74
C LYS A 7 -22.05 -3.07 -23.21
N HIS A 8 -21.55 -2.02 -22.56
CA HIS A 8 -21.60 -1.90 -21.12
C HIS A 8 -22.70 -0.89 -20.76
N GLU A 9 -23.57 -1.21 -19.81
CA GLU A 9 -24.42 -0.18 -19.17
C GLU A 9 -23.60 0.75 -18.26
N VAL A 10 -22.39 0.34 -17.88
CA VAL A 10 -21.46 1.09 -17.02
C VAL A 10 -20.07 1.17 -17.67
N GLU A 11 -19.56 2.37 -17.87
CA GLU A 11 -18.28 2.61 -18.58
C GLU A 11 -17.04 2.15 -17.78
N LYS A 12 -17.15 2.04 -16.45
CA LYS A 12 -16.10 1.55 -15.55
C LYS A 12 -16.66 0.66 -14.46
N ALA A 13 -16.12 -0.55 -14.32
CA ALA A 13 -16.36 -1.40 -13.15
C ALA A 13 -15.66 -0.80 -11.92
N GLU A 14 -16.45 -0.47 -10.90
CA GLU A 14 -16.00 0.02 -9.59
C GLU A 14 -15.14 -1.03 -8.86
N PRO A 15 -14.27 -0.62 -7.93
CA PRO A 15 -13.58 -1.58 -7.08
C PRO A 15 -14.59 -2.37 -6.22
N GLY A 16 -14.43 -3.69 -6.14
CA GLY A 16 -15.32 -4.55 -5.37
C GLY A 16 -15.24 -6.02 -5.82
N GLU A 17 -16.09 -6.85 -5.21
CA GLU A 17 -16.22 -8.26 -5.59
C GLU A 17 -17.22 -8.39 -6.75
N TYR A 18 -16.83 -9.12 -7.78
CA TYR A 18 -17.65 -9.40 -8.96
C TYR A 18 -17.79 -10.90 -9.10
N LYS A 19 -18.85 -11.34 -9.76
CA LYS A 19 -19.03 -12.72 -10.17
C LYS A 19 -19.13 -12.76 -11.68
N LEU A 20 -18.11 -13.32 -12.31
CA LEU A 20 -18.10 -13.61 -13.74
C LEU A 20 -18.78 -14.96 -13.94
N ARG A 21 -19.79 -15.05 -14.81
CA ARG A 21 -20.36 -16.33 -15.24
C ARG A 21 -20.17 -16.49 -16.74
N PHE A 22 -19.90 -17.71 -17.18
CA PHE A 22 -19.87 -18.00 -18.61
C PHE A 22 -20.41 -19.40 -18.88
N ARG A 23 -21.20 -19.51 -19.95
CA ARG A 23 -21.75 -20.78 -20.43
C ARG A 23 -20.93 -21.27 -21.60
N ILE A 24 -20.41 -22.49 -21.47
CA ILE A 24 -19.39 -23.03 -22.37
C ILE A 24 -19.61 -24.53 -22.59
N GLY A 25 -19.34 -25.01 -23.81
CA GLY A 25 -19.41 -26.42 -24.18
C GLY A 25 -18.23 -26.84 -25.06
N ALA A 26 -17.84 -28.10 -24.95
CA ALA A 26 -16.86 -28.72 -25.83
C ALA A 26 -17.51 -29.08 -27.18
N VAL A 27 -16.80 -28.77 -28.27
CA VAL A 27 -17.27 -29.05 -29.63
C VAL A 27 -17.11 -30.54 -29.94
N LYS A 28 -18.18 -31.18 -30.40
CA LYS A 28 -18.21 -32.61 -30.71
C LYS A 28 -17.13 -32.98 -31.73
N GLY A 29 -16.42 -34.08 -31.48
CA GLY A 29 -15.37 -34.59 -32.37
C GLY A 29 -13.99 -33.94 -32.20
N THR A 30 -13.83 -32.99 -31.28
CA THR A 30 -12.52 -32.40 -30.97
C THR A 30 -11.78 -33.16 -29.86
N PRO A 31 -10.44 -33.16 -29.84
CA PRO A 31 -9.66 -33.93 -28.86
C PRO A 31 -9.87 -33.45 -27.42
N LYS A 32 -9.97 -34.39 -26.47
CA LYS A 32 -10.29 -34.09 -25.06
C LYS A 32 -9.23 -33.23 -24.37
N GLU A 33 -7.98 -33.34 -24.79
CA GLU A 33 -6.86 -32.52 -24.33
C GLU A 33 -7.04 -31.02 -24.66
N ARG A 34 -7.94 -30.67 -25.58
CA ARG A 34 -8.30 -29.28 -25.94
C ARG A 34 -9.56 -28.79 -25.23
N HIS A 35 -10.21 -29.60 -24.40
CA HIS A 35 -11.42 -29.25 -23.65
C HIS A 35 -11.09 -28.52 -22.35
N PHE A 36 -10.25 -27.48 -22.44
CA PHE A 36 -9.84 -26.67 -21.30
C PHE A 36 -9.90 -25.18 -21.66
N VAL A 37 -10.59 -24.40 -20.82
CA VAL A 37 -10.61 -22.94 -20.96
C VAL A 37 -9.71 -22.31 -19.90
N ALA A 38 -8.91 -21.34 -20.30
CA ALA A 38 -8.11 -20.49 -19.44
C ALA A 38 -8.82 -19.14 -19.29
N LEU A 39 -9.13 -18.76 -18.05
CA LEU A 39 -9.52 -17.41 -17.67
C LEU A 39 -8.27 -16.65 -17.23
N GLY A 40 -8.06 -15.46 -17.76
CA GLY A 40 -6.98 -14.56 -17.31
C GLY A 40 -7.37 -13.11 -17.39
N SER A 41 -6.51 -12.25 -16.85
CA SER A 41 -6.71 -10.81 -16.80
C SER A 41 -5.64 -10.06 -17.60
N ARG A 42 -5.97 -8.84 -18.03
CA ARG A 42 -5.06 -7.90 -18.70
C ARG A 42 -5.07 -6.54 -18.02
N MET A 43 -3.89 -5.99 -17.80
CA MET A 43 -3.68 -4.61 -17.34
C MET A 43 -3.74 -3.62 -18.51
N LYS A 44 -3.24 -4.04 -19.67
CA LYS A 44 -3.19 -3.32 -20.94
C LYS A 44 -3.94 -4.13 -22.01
N PRO A 45 -5.25 -3.88 -22.19
CA PRO A 45 -6.12 -4.71 -23.03
C PRO A 45 -5.68 -4.82 -24.51
N GLU A 46 -4.90 -3.85 -24.98
CA GLU A 46 -4.30 -3.75 -26.31
C GLU A 46 -3.07 -4.66 -26.51
N GLU A 47 -2.32 -4.99 -25.46
CA GLU A 47 -1.14 -5.85 -25.53
C GLU A 47 -1.60 -7.33 -25.45
N ARG A 48 -1.54 -8.07 -26.57
CA ARG A 48 -2.00 -9.48 -26.59
C ARG A 48 -1.19 -10.40 -25.68
N GLU A 49 0.07 -10.04 -25.42
CA GLU A 49 1.02 -10.77 -24.57
C GLU A 49 0.81 -10.47 -23.08
N ASP A 50 0.14 -9.36 -22.74
CA ASP A 50 -0.26 -9.03 -21.37
C ASP A 50 -1.44 -9.91 -20.96
N PHE A 51 -1.16 -11.16 -20.57
CA PHE A 51 -2.15 -12.11 -20.07
C PHE A 51 -1.63 -12.74 -18.79
N THR A 52 -2.29 -12.43 -17.68
CA THR A 52 -2.06 -13.10 -16.39
C THR A 52 -3.09 -14.19 -16.22
N LEU A 53 -2.66 -15.45 -16.26
CA LEU A 53 -3.54 -16.60 -16.04
C LEU A 53 -4.13 -16.53 -14.61
N MET A 54 -5.45 -16.60 -14.50
CA MET A 54 -6.16 -16.64 -13.21
C MET A 54 -6.54 -18.07 -12.85
N GLN A 55 -7.24 -18.76 -13.77
CA GLN A 55 -7.74 -20.11 -13.53
C GLN A 55 -7.90 -20.87 -14.83
N THR A 56 -7.80 -22.20 -14.76
CA THR A 56 -8.10 -23.10 -15.88
C THR A 56 -9.23 -24.03 -15.48
N PHE A 57 -10.19 -24.24 -16.37
CA PHE A 57 -11.33 -25.12 -16.15
C PHE A 57 -11.35 -26.22 -17.21
N GLN A 58 -11.56 -27.46 -16.78
CA GLN A 58 -11.88 -28.55 -17.70
C GLN A 58 -13.35 -28.45 -18.10
N ILE A 59 -13.62 -28.54 -19.40
CA ILE A 59 -14.97 -28.45 -19.95
C ILE A 59 -15.51 -29.86 -20.14
N SER A 60 -16.55 -30.19 -19.38
CA SER A 60 -17.23 -31.48 -19.43
C SER A 60 -18.57 -31.42 -20.16
N GLY A 61 -19.20 -30.24 -20.23
CA GLY A 61 -20.38 -29.98 -21.06
C GLY A 61 -20.08 -30.02 -22.55
N SER A 62 -21.07 -30.35 -23.37
CA SER A 62 -20.98 -30.35 -24.84
C SER A 62 -21.68 -29.11 -25.42
N THR A 63 -21.60 -28.90 -26.73
CA THR A 63 -22.41 -27.87 -27.41
C THR A 63 -23.92 -28.07 -27.23
N ASP A 64 -24.37 -29.32 -27.12
CA ASP A 64 -25.80 -29.67 -26.94
C ASP A 64 -26.24 -29.56 -25.47
N ALA A 65 -25.29 -29.67 -24.54
CA ALA A 65 -25.49 -29.54 -23.10
C ALA A 65 -24.34 -28.74 -22.47
N PRO A 66 -24.27 -27.43 -22.71
CA PRO A 66 -23.18 -26.58 -22.22
C PRO A 66 -23.27 -26.37 -20.70
N GLN A 67 -22.12 -26.30 -20.05
CA GLN A 67 -22.03 -26.06 -18.61
C GLN A 67 -21.87 -24.56 -18.32
N VAL A 68 -22.41 -24.11 -17.19
CA VAL A 68 -22.17 -22.75 -16.67
C VAL A 68 -21.05 -22.83 -15.64
N ILE A 69 -20.05 -21.95 -15.78
CA ILE A 69 -18.98 -21.77 -14.80
C ILE A 69 -19.13 -20.39 -14.20
N GLU A 70 -19.07 -20.32 -12.87
CA GLU A 70 -19.10 -19.08 -12.10
C GLU A 70 -17.74 -18.88 -11.43
N VAL A 71 -17.21 -17.66 -11.53
CA VAL A 71 -15.89 -17.30 -11.00
C VAL A 71 -15.99 -15.99 -10.23
N PRO A 72 -15.73 -15.97 -8.92
CA PRO A 72 -15.58 -14.72 -8.19
C PRO A 72 -14.29 -14.02 -8.62
N VAL A 73 -14.37 -12.72 -8.87
CA VAL A 73 -13.28 -11.88 -9.33
C VAL A 73 -13.32 -10.58 -8.54
N SER A 74 -12.22 -10.25 -7.87
CA SER A 74 -12.11 -8.97 -7.20
C SER A 74 -11.41 -7.95 -8.07
N ILE A 75 -12.02 -6.78 -8.15
CA ILE A 75 -11.53 -5.65 -8.93
C ILE A 75 -11.04 -4.61 -7.93
N THR A 76 -9.75 -4.26 -7.95
CA THR A 76 -9.20 -3.17 -7.10
C THR A 76 -9.17 -1.86 -7.87
N ALA A 77 -9.00 -0.71 -7.21
CA ALA A 77 -8.91 0.60 -7.88
C ALA A 77 -7.91 0.64 -9.04
N ASN A 78 -6.77 -0.05 -8.89
CA ASN A 78 -5.71 -0.13 -9.91
C ASN A 78 -5.60 -1.51 -10.57
N GLY A 79 -6.58 -2.40 -10.36
CA GLY A 79 -6.56 -3.77 -10.88
C GLY A 79 -6.96 -3.89 -12.36
N PRO A 80 -6.77 -5.08 -12.96
CA PRO A 80 -7.14 -5.30 -14.35
C PRO A 80 -8.66 -5.16 -14.55
N ARG A 81 -9.06 -4.52 -15.66
CA ARG A 81 -10.48 -4.33 -16.06
C ARG A 81 -10.89 -5.19 -17.24
N THR A 82 -9.96 -5.98 -17.78
CA THR A 82 -10.22 -6.87 -18.91
C THR A 82 -9.96 -8.30 -18.49
N PHE A 83 -10.98 -9.14 -18.63
CA PHE A 83 -10.93 -10.59 -18.40
C PHE A 83 -11.10 -11.30 -19.73
N VAL A 84 -10.30 -12.34 -19.95
CA VAL A 84 -10.17 -13.03 -21.22
C VAL A 84 -10.37 -14.53 -21.00
N LEU A 85 -11.33 -15.10 -21.70
CA LEU A 85 -11.49 -16.54 -21.86
C LEU A 85 -10.80 -16.97 -23.15
N ARG A 86 -9.94 -17.99 -23.08
CA ARG A 86 -9.31 -18.60 -24.24
C ARG A 86 -9.16 -20.10 -24.08
N GLU A 87 -9.09 -20.84 -25.18
CA GLU A 87 -8.66 -22.24 -25.15
C GLU A 87 -7.27 -22.33 -24.50
N LYS A 88 -7.07 -23.31 -23.61
CA LYS A 88 -5.77 -23.57 -22.99
C LYS A 88 -4.79 -23.94 -24.10
N ARG A 89 -3.69 -23.19 -24.19
CA ARG A 89 -2.70 -23.34 -25.25
C ARG A 89 -1.33 -23.66 -24.69
N ASP A 90 -0.54 -24.40 -25.47
CA ASP A 90 0.91 -24.47 -25.31
C ASP A 90 1.53 -23.65 -26.44
N VAL A 91 2.05 -22.48 -26.09
CA VAL A 91 2.57 -21.51 -27.05
C VAL A 91 3.63 -22.10 -27.97
N LYS A 92 4.40 -23.11 -27.50
CA LYS A 92 5.43 -23.77 -28.30
C LYS A 92 4.83 -24.72 -29.34
N LEU A 93 3.67 -25.30 -29.06
CA LEU A 93 3.04 -26.32 -29.90
C LEU A 93 1.95 -25.76 -30.84
N ASP A 94 1.44 -24.56 -30.59
CA ASP A 94 0.33 -24.01 -31.38
C ASP A 94 0.67 -23.85 -32.88
N HIS A 95 1.90 -23.48 -33.20
CA HIS A 95 2.33 -23.35 -34.60
C HIS A 95 2.37 -24.71 -35.30
N GLU A 96 2.82 -25.76 -34.61
CA GLU A 96 2.88 -27.12 -35.12
C GLU A 96 1.48 -27.71 -35.29
N LEU A 97 0.58 -27.50 -34.31
CA LEU A 97 -0.83 -27.89 -34.39
C LEU A 97 -1.55 -27.21 -35.56
N PHE A 98 -1.34 -25.90 -35.72
CA PHE A 98 -1.93 -25.15 -36.83
C PHE A 98 -1.41 -25.65 -38.18
N THR A 99 -0.09 -25.80 -38.31
CA THR A 99 0.55 -26.25 -39.56
C THR A 99 0.15 -27.67 -39.93
N THR A 100 -0.02 -28.55 -38.94
CA THR A 100 -0.45 -29.94 -39.15
C THR A 100 -1.90 -29.98 -39.64
N ALA A 101 -2.82 -29.29 -38.96
CA ALA A 101 -4.23 -29.22 -39.37
C ALA A 101 -4.41 -28.59 -40.76
N GLN A 102 -3.62 -27.55 -41.08
CA GLN A 102 -3.64 -26.91 -42.39
C GLN A 102 -3.16 -27.86 -43.50
N LYS A 103 -2.16 -28.69 -43.24
CA LYS A 103 -1.69 -29.71 -44.19
C LYS A 103 -2.72 -30.83 -44.41
N GLU A 104 -3.45 -31.22 -43.37
CA GLU A 104 -4.44 -32.30 -43.44
C GLU A 104 -5.78 -31.87 -44.06
N THR A 105 -6.23 -30.65 -43.75
CA THR A 105 -7.61 -30.20 -44.06
C THR A 105 -7.70 -28.93 -44.89
N GLY A 106 -6.57 -28.25 -45.15
CA GLY A 106 -6.51 -26.97 -45.85
C GLY A 106 -6.87 -25.75 -44.99
N VAL A 107 -7.33 -25.95 -43.76
CA VAL A 107 -7.71 -24.90 -42.81
C VAL A 107 -7.11 -25.16 -41.43
N GLY A 108 -7.13 -24.14 -40.56
CA GLY A 108 -6.68 -24.30 -39.17
C GLY A 108 -7.51 -25.32 -38.39
N PRO A 109 -7.02 -25.76 -37.21
CA PRO A 109 -7.71 -26.77 -36.43
C PRO A 109 -9.10 -26.29 -36.00
N PRO A 110 -10.11 -27.16 -35.94
CA PRO A 110 -11.45 -26.78 -35.51
C PRO A 110 -11.42 -26.24 -34.08
N SER A 111 -12.31 -25.29 -33.78
CA SER A 111 -12.49 -24.76 -32.41
C SER A 111 -12.91 -25.88 -31.48
N ALA A 112 -12.19 -26.06 -30.36
CA ALA A 112 -12.51 -27.11 -29.40
C ALA A 112 -13.58 -26.69 -28.38
N LEU A 113 -13.79 -25.38 -28.23
CA LEU A 113 -14.70 -24.80 -27.26
C LEU A 113 -15.67 -23.83 -27.95
N TRP A 114 -16.92 -23.89 -27.51
CA TRP A 114 -17.98 -22.96 -27.88
C TRP A 114 -18.45 -22.23 -26.63
N ILE A 115 -18.40 -20.90 -26.66
CA ILE A 115 -18.92 -20.05 -25.60
C ILE A 115 -20.27 -19.52 -26.06
N ASP A 116 -21.30 -19.79 -25.26
CA ASP A 116 -22.65 -19.31 -25.49
C ASP A 116 -22.74 -17.84 -25.07
N TRP A 117 -22.62 -17.58 -23.76
CA TRP A 117 -22.65 -16.23 -23.19
C TRP A 117 -21.61 -16.05 -22.09
N VAL A 118 -21.28 -14.79 -21.82
CA VAL A 118 -20.47 -14.35 -20.68
C VAL A 118 -21.21 -13.18 -20.03
N GLU A 119 -21.37 -13.24 -18.72
CA GLU A 119 -21.96 -12.17 -17.91
C GLU A 119 -21.08 -11.90 -16.69
N TRP A 120 -21.25 -10.72 -16.10
CA TRP A 120 -20.63 -10.38 -14.84
C TRP A 120 -21.64 -9.66 -13.95
N GLU A 121 -21.54 -9.89 -12.66
CA GLU A 121 -22.41 -9.31 -11.65
C GLU A 121 -21.53 -8.65 -10.58
N GLY A 122 -21.61 -7.32 -10.43
CA GLY A 122 -20.95 -6.63 -9.33
C GLY A 122 -20.93 -5.09 -9.45
N PRO A 123 -20.36 -4.38 -8.47
CA PRO A 123 -19.83 -4.94 -7.23
C PRO A 123 -20.96 -5.59 -6.42
N LEU A 124 -20.80 -6.86 -6.08
CA LEU A 124 -21.76 -7.61 -5.30
C LEU A 124 -21.84 -6.96 -3.92
N ALA A 125 -23.07 -6.78 -3.42
CA ALA A 125 -23.23 -6.54 -1.99
C ALA A 125 -22.49 -7.68 -1.25
N PRO A 126 -21.75 -7.39 -0.16
CA PRO A 126 -21.17 -8.45 0.64
C PRO A 126 -22.30 -9.44 0.94
N PRO A 127 -22.15 -10.72 0.55
CA PRO A 127 -23.23 -11.67 0.73
C PRO A 127 -23.61 -11.66 2.22
N ALA A 128 -24.90 -11.69 2.51
CA ALA A 128 -25.35 -12.18 3.80
C ALA A 128 -24.98 -13.66 3.83
N THR A 129 -23.75 -13.96 4.24
CA THR A 129 -23.23 -15.31 4.25
C THR A 129 -23.90 -16.05 5.40
N ILE A 130 -24.77 -17.00 5.02
CA ILE A 130 -25.26 -18.04 5.91
C ILE A 130 -24.04 -18.79 6.43
N ALA A 131 -23.91 -18.86 7.75
CA ALA A 131 -22.88 -19.60 8.46
C ALA A 131 -22.83 -21.05 7.93
N LYS A 132 -21.73 -21.41 7.27
CA LYS A 132 -21.43 -22.80 6.95
C LYS A 132 -20.44 -23.30 8.01
N VAL A 133 -21.01 -23.80 9.11
CA VAL A 133 -20.25 -24.47 10.17
C VAL A 133 -19.52 -25.66 9.54
N THR A 134 -18.20 -25.57 9.41
CA THR A 134 -17.36 -26.70 9.04
C THR A 134 -16.73 -27.22 10.33
N HIS A 135 -17.30 -28.28 10.89
CA HIS A 135 -16.73 -28.96 12.05
C HIS A 135 -15.52 -29.79 11.60
N ILE A 136 -14.36 -29.59 12.21
CA ILE A 136 -13.16 -30.38 11.96
C ILE A 136 -13.25 -31.71 12.73
N GLU A 137 -12.80 -32.82 12.13
CA GLU A 137 -12.84 -34.19 12.66
C GLU A 137 -11.51 -34.61 13.35
N PRO A 138 -11.39 -34.52 14.69
CA PRO A 138 -10.15 -34.84 15.42
C PRO A 138 -9.62 -36.27 15.21
N GLU A 139 -10.50 -37.20 14.88
CA GLU A 139 -10.22 -38.60 14.55
C GLU A 139 -9.23 -38.75 13.39
N THR A 140 -9.27 -37.84 12.40
CA THR A 140 -8.34 -37.87 11.25
C THR A 140 -6.92 -37.63 11.72
N LYS A 141 -6.72 -36.72 12.69
CA LYS A 141 -5.39 -36.42 13.22
C LYS A 141 -4.84 -37.55 14.07
N ARG A 142 -5.68 -38.18 14.90
CA ARG A 142 -5.29 -39.38 15.65
C ARG A 142 -4.84 -40.49 14.71
N ALA A 143 -5.55 -40.71 13.60
CA ALA A 143 -5.20 -41.72 12.60
C ALA A 143 -3.87 -41.41 11.89
N GLU A 144 -3.53 -40.14 11.63
CA GLU A 144 -2.21 -39.75 11.14
C GLU A 144 -1.08 -40.10 12.12
N VAL A 145 -1.28 -39.80 13.40
CA VAL A 145 -0.29 -40.12 14.47
C VAL A 145 -0.07 -41.63 14.57
N GLU A 146 -1.15 -42.41 14.50
CA GLU A 146 -1.07 -43.88 14.51
C GLU A 146 -0.30 -44.42 13.30
N ARG A 147 -0.58 -43.91 12.08
CA ARG A 147 0.19 -44.26 10.87
C ARG A 147 1.67 -43.89 10.99
N GLY A 148 1.97 -42.71 11.54
CA GLY A 148 3.33 -42.25 11.80
C GLY A 148 4.06 -43.17 12.77
N HIS A 149 3.40 -43.55 13.87
CA HIS A 149 3.95 -44.48 14.85
C HIS A 149 4.30 -45.83 14.24
N LEU A 150 3.36 -46.42 13.48
CA LEU A 150 3.55 -47.70 12.79
C LEU A 150 4.69 -47.64 11.76
N ARG A 151 4.78 -46.54 11.01
CA ARG A 151 5.86 -46.32 10.03
C ARG A 151 7.22 -46.29 10.70
N TYR A 152 7.41 -45.49 11.74
CA TYR A 152 8.72 -45.40 12.40
C TYR A 152 9.06 -46.65 13.21
N LYS A 153 8.06 -47.36 13.73
CA LYS A 153 8.24 -48.70 14.32
C LYS A 153 8.81 -49.66 13.29
N TYR A 154 8.16 -49.74 12.13
CA TYR A 154 8.61 -50.57 11.01
C TYR A 154 10.05 -50.23 10.59
N LEU A 155 10.36 -48.94 10.39
CA LEU A 155 11.70 -48.50 10.00
C LEU A 155 12.74 -48.81 11.08
N ASN A 156 12.41 -48.71 12.37
CA ASN A 156 13.32 -49.11 13.44
C ASN A 156 13.59 -50.63 13.43
N GLU A 157 12.58 -51.45 13.13
CA GLU A 157 12.75 -52.89 12.94
C GLU A 157 13.64 -53.20 11.72
N GLN A 158 13.46 -52.49 10.61
CA GLN A 158 14.33 -52.62 9.43
C GLN A 158 15.77 -52.17 9.70
N TYR A 159 15.95 -51.11 10.49
CA TYR A 159 17.27 -50.63 10.92
C TYR A 159 18.01 -51.70 11.74
N ALA A 160 17.31 -52.36 12.66
CA ALA A 160 17.87 -53.47 13.44
C ALA A 160 18.28 -54.66 12.53
N LYS A 161 17.44 -55.02 11.55
CA LYS A 161 17.75 -56.08 10.57
C LYS A 161 18.95 -55.72 9.69
N TRP A 162 19.05 -54.49 9.21
CA TRP A 162 20.19 -54.00 8.45
C TRP A 162 21.50 -54.05 9.25
N LYS A 163 21.47 -53.61 10.53
CA LYS A 163 22.63 -53.71 11.43
C LYS A 163 23.03 -55.16 11.70
N ALA A 164 22.06 -56.07 11.90
CA ALA A 164 22.32 -57.49 12.07
C ALA A 164 22.90 -58.15 10.80
N ALA A 165 22.57 -57.62 9.62
CA ALA A 165 23.10 -58.07 8.32
C ALA A 165 24.48 -57.46 7.97
N GLY A 166 25.18 -56.86 8.94
CA GLY A 166 26.52 -56.30 8.79
C GLY A 166 26.58 -54.80 8.52
N GLY A 167 25.44 -54.12 8.37
CA GLY A 167 25.38 -52.66 8.20
C GLY A 167 25.99 -52.15 6.90
N ASP A 168 26.01 -52.96 5.83
CA ASP A 168 26.55 -52.57 4.52
C ASP A 168 25.64 -51.52 3.85
N GLU A 169 26.22 -50.39 3.46
CA GLU A 169 25.54 -49.30 2.77
C GLU A 169 24.96 -49.74 1.41
N LYS A 170 25.59 -50.72 0.75
CA LYS A 170 25.09 -51.23 -0.55
C LYS A 170 23.76 -51.97 -0.44
N ARG A 171 23.40 -52.43 0.77
CA ARG A 171 22.21 -53.26 1.03
C ARG A 171 21.07 -52.48 1.67
N LEU A 172 21.20 -51.17 1.84
CA LEU A 172 20.18 -50.33 2.48
C LEU A 172 18.79 -50.44 1.85
N LYS A 173 18.74 -50.57 0.51
CA LYS A 173 17.49 -50.75 -0.23
C LYS A 173 16.77 -52.07 0.07
N GLU A 174 17.50 -53.11 0.52
CA GLU A 174 16.89 -54.38 0.94
C GLU A 174 16.10 -54.25 2.25
N PHE A 175 16.32 -53.14 2.98
CA PHE A 175 15.69 -52.83 4.26
C PHE A 175 14.87 -51.52 4.19
N ASP A 176 14.38 -51.15 3.00
CA ASP A 176 13.54 -49.96 2.75
C ASP A 176 14.19 -48.60 3.10
N PHE A 177 15.53 -48.54 3.12
CA PHE A 177 16.27 -47.29 3.25
C PHE A 177 16.78 -46.79 1.90
N THR A 178 16.63 -45.49 1.67
CA THR A 178 17.13 -44.81 0.47
C THR A 178 18.65 -44.63 0.52
N ASP A 179 19.16 -44.34 1.71
CA ASP A 179 20.55 -44.06 2.00
C ASP A 179 20.80 -44.19 3.51
N LYS A 180 22.07 -44.06 3.91
CA LYS A 180 22.48 -44.20 5.31
C LYS A 180 21.90 -43.11 6.21
N SER A 181 21.77 -41.90 5.69
CA SER A 181 21.19 -40.78 6.43
C SER A 181 19.73 -41.04 6.76
N HIS A 182 18.94 -41.61 5.82
CA HIS A 182 17.57 -42.04 6.08
C HIS A 182 17.51 -43.15 7.15
N ALA A 183 18.40 -44.14 7.10
CA ALA A 183 18.45 -45.20 8.11
C ALA A 183 18.79 -44.68 9.51
N GLU A 184 19.84 -43.86 9.63
CA GLU A 184 20.26 -43.25 10.90
C GLU A 184 19.21 -42.26 11.42
N PHE A 185 18.58 -41.49 10.53
CA PHE A 185 17.49 -40.58 10.88
C PHE A 185 16.27 -41.33 11.41
N ALA A 186 15.84 -42.41 10.75
CA ALA A 186 14.71 -43.21 11.20
C ALA A 186 14.91 -43.76 12.63
N LYS A 187 16.14 -44.21 12.94
CA LYS A 187 16.51 -44.67 14.29
C LYS A 187 16.44 -43.54 15.32
N VAL A 188 17.00 -42.37 14.99
CA VAL A 188 16.99 -41.19 15.88
C VAL A 188 15.55 -40.73 16.14
N VAL A 189 14.71 -40.68 15.11
CA VAL A 189 13.29 -40.32 15.23
C VAL A 189 12.56 -41.31 16.13
N TRP A 190 12.75 -42.62 15.93
CA TRP A 190 12.15 -43.64 16.79
C TRP A 190 12.56 -43.49 18.26
N ASP A 191 13.86 -43.39 18.54
CA ASP A 191 14.40 -43.27 19.91
C ASP A 191 13.88 -42.03 20.63
N GLN A 192 13.73 -40.93 19.90
CA GLN A 192 13.30 -39.65 20.46
C GLN A 192 11.77 -39.56 20.64
N ASN A 193 10.99 -40.22 19.78
CA ASN A 193 9.56 -39.95 19.65
C ASN A 193 8.65 -41.14 19.96
N ASN A 194 9.15 -42.38 20.07
CA ASN A 194 8.28 -43.54 20.37
C ASN A 194 7.47 -43.37 21.66
N ARG A 195 8.11 -42.86 22.73
CA ARG A 195 7.42 -42.55 23.99
C ARG A 195 6.29 -41.55 23.76
N TRP A 196 6.53 -40.52 22.94
CA TRP A 196 5.53 -39.50 22.63
C TRP A 196 4.35 -40.10 21.85
N PHE A 197 4.62 -40.92 20.81
CA PHE A 197 3.55 -41.59 20.05
C PHE A 197 2.64 -42.42 20.98
N GLN A 198 3.24 -43.20 21.87
CA GLN A 198 2.49 -43.97 22.86
C GLN A 198 1.68 -43.05 23.81
N GLN A 199 2.32 -42.03 24.40
CA GLN A 199 1.63 -41.09 25.28
C GLN A 199 0.47 -40.35 24.58
N TYR A 200 0.62 -39.98 23.31
CA TYR A 200 -0.45 -39.34 22.54
C TYR A 200 -1.62 -40.31 22.34
N LEU A 201 -1.34 -41.55 21.91
CA LEU A 201 -2.36 -42.56 21.62
C LEU A 201 -3.05 -43.08 22.90
N ASP A 202 -2.35 -43.13 24.03
CA ASP A 202 -2.88 -43.58 25.33
C ASP A 202 -3.80 -42.56 26.01
N ARG A 203 -3.75 -41.27 25.63
CA ARG A 203 -4.63 -40.23 26.19
C ARG A 203 -6.08 -40.45 25.73
N PRO A 204 -7.07 -40.57 26.63
CA PRO A 204 -8.47 -40.74 26.23
C PRO A 204 -8.99 -39.60 25.34
N LEU A 205 -8.58 -38.36 25.64
CA LEU A 205 -9.00 -37.15 24.93
C LEU A 205 -8.40 -37.01 23.52
N SER A 206 -7.40 -37.81 23.14
CA SER A 206 -6.96 -37.85 21.74
C SER A 206 -7.95 -38.61 20.83
N LYS A 207 -9.05 -39.15 21.38
CA LYS A 207 -10.16 -39.72 20.59
C LYS A 207 -11.22 -38.69 20.23
N THR A 208 -11.25 -37.57 20.94
CA THR A 208 -12.31 -36.55 20.84
C THR A 208 -11.76 -35.16 20.59
N GLY A 209 -10.44 -35.01 20.44
CA GLY A 209 -9.75 -33.75 20.22
C GLY A 209 -8.29 -34.00 19.86
N LEU A 210 -7.52 -32.94 19.64
CA LEU A 210 -6.11 -33.00 19.25
C LEU A 210 -5.23 -32.29 20.28
N PHE A 211 -4.03 -32.83 20.51
CA PHE A 211 -3.01 -32.15 21.31
C PHE A 211 -2.05 -31.39 20.40
N LEU A 212 -1.74 -30.13 20.74
CA LEU A 212 -0.67 -29.36 20.12
C LEU A 212 0.60 -29.50 20.96
N ASP A 213 1.72 -29.83 20.32
CA ASP A 213 3.03 -29.92 20.96
C ASP A 213 4.07 -28.97 20.35
N ASN A 214 5.26 -28.88 20.96
CA ASN A 214 6.33 -28.00 20.51
C ASN A 214 7.46 -28.72 19.75
N THR A 215 7.23 -29.96 19.31
CA THR A 215 8.25 -30.79 18.67
C THR A 215 8.36 -30.50 17.16
N VAL A 216 9.20 -31.22 16.42
CA VAL A 216 9.44 -31.00 14.98
C VAL A 216 8.64 -31.99 14.11
N GLN A 217 7.51 -32.48 14.61
CA GLN A 217 6.71 -33.54 13.98
C GLN A 217 5.41 -33.01 13.35
N GLU A 218 4.72 -33.86 12.59
CA GLU A 218 3.46 -33.55 11.89
C GLU A 218 2.32 -33.07 12.81
N THR A 219 2.48 -33.11 14.14
CA THR A 219 1.50 -32.74 15.17
C THR A 219 1.80 -31.46 15.94
N CYS A 220 2.96 -30.84 15.71
CA CYS A 220 3.30 -29.61 16.43
C CYS A 220 2.51 -28.39 15.96
N GLU A 221 1.91 -28.53 14.77
CA GLU A 221 1.14 -27.50 14.09
C GLU A 221 -0.12 -28.14 13.53
N TYR A 222 -1.24 -27.44 13.67
CA TYR A 222 -2.49 -27.80 13.01
C TYR A 222 -2.78 -26.78 11.92
N ALA A 223 -2.66 -27.22 10.67
CA ALA A 223 -2.93 -26.39 9.52
C ALA A 223 -4.38 -26.61 9.03
N ILE A 224 -5.03 -25.51 8.68
CA ILE A 224 -6.41 -25.46 8.26
C ILE A 224 -6.43 -24.77 6.90
N ASP A 225 -6.76 -25.53 5.86
CA ASP A 225 -6.90 -25.02 4.50
C ASP A 225 -8.35 -24.58 4.28
N MET A 226 -8.56 -23.28 4.09
CA MET A 226 -9.87 -22.72 3.78
C MET A 226 -10.30 -23.11 2.37
N PRO A 227 -11.58 -23.47 2.16
CA PRO A 227 -12.13 -23.70 0.84
C PRO A 227 -11.83 -22.55 -0.13
N ALA A 228 -11.45 -22.89 -1.37
CA ALA A 228 -11.12 -21.90 -2.39
C ALA A 228 -12.34 -21.05 -2.80
N ASP A 229 -13.55 -21.57 -2.59
CA ASP A 229 -14.84 -20.93 -2.86
C ASP A 229 -15.35 -20.06 -1.70
N LEU A 230 -14.65 -19.99 -0.55
CA LEU A 230 -15.05 -19.09 0.54
C LEU A 230 -14.97 -17.62 0.06
N ALA A 231 -16.04 -16.86 0.30
CA ALA A 231 -16.11 -15.44 -0.09
C ALA A 231 -15.04 -14.62 0.63
N SER A 232 -14.55 -13.56 -0.03
CA SER A 232 -13.71 -12.57 0.64
C SER A 232 -14.52 -11.88 1.74
N GLY A 233 -13.95 -11.72 2.93
CA GLY A 233 -14.68 -11.18 4.07
C GLY A 233 -14.02 -11.44 5.41
N ASP A 234 -14.64 -10.94 6.47
CA ASP A 234 -14.19 -11.14 7.84
C ASP A 234 -14.79 -12.43 8.39
N TYR A 235 -13.93 -13.26 8.96
CA TYR A 235 -14.26 -14.56 9.54
C TYR A 235 -13.76 -14.62 10.97
N VAL A 236 -14.40 -15.46 11.77
CA VAL A 236 -13.95 -15.79 13.12
C VAL A 236 -13.72 -17.28 13.19
N MET A 237 -12.52 -17.68 13.60
CA MET A 237 -12.23 -19.05 13.98
C MET A 237 -12.45 -19.20 15.48
N ARG A 238 -13.45 -19.99 15.85
CA ARG A 238 -13.77 -20.34 17.23
C ARG A 238 -13.05 -21.64 17.57
N VAL A 239 -12.27 -21.63 18.64
CA VAL A 239 -11.48 -22.79 19.07
C VAL A 239 -11.87 -23.12 20.50
N LYS A 240 -12.42 -24.32 20.73
CA LYS A 240 -12.63 -24.83 22.08
C LYS A 240 -11.36 -25.53 22.54
N ILE A 241 -10.70 -24.99 23.56
CA ILE A 241 -9.34 -25.32 23.95
C ILE A 241 -9.18 -25.39 25.47
N GLY A 242 -8.35 -26.31 25.94
CA GLY A 242 -8.00 -26.45 27.35
C GLY A 242 -6.52 -26.76 27.55
N ARG A 243 -6.00 -26.39 28.72
CA ARG A 243 -4.63 -26.66 29.15
C ARG A 243 -4.56 -28.01 29.85
N VAL A 244 -3.57 -28.81 29.48
CA VAL A 244 -3.28 -30.09 30.11
C VAL A 244 -2.87 -29.89 31.58
N PRO A 245 -3.40 -30.68 32.53
CA PRO A 245 -3.02 -30.60 33.94
C PRO A 245 -1.51 -30.74 34.14
N ASP A 246 -0.99 -30.12 35.19
CA ASP A 246 0.42 -30.16 35.60
C ASP A 246 1.45 -29.63 34.58
N MET A 247 0.99 -29.02 33.48
CA MET A 247 1.84 -28.36 32.49
C MET A 247 2.06 -26.87 32.79
N PRO A 248 3.25 -26.30 32.51
CA PRO A 248 3.55 -24.91 32.83
C PRO A 248 2.60 -23.92 32.14
N SER A 249 1.97 -23.02 32.91
CA SER A 249 1.10 -21.96 32.37
C SER A 249 1.84 -20.98 31.45
N GLU A 250 3.15 -20.86 31.63
CA GLU A 250 4.04 -20.04 30.78
C GLU A 250 4.17 -20.58 29.34
N ARG A 251 3.86 -21.86 29.11
CA ARG A 251 3.84 -22.50 27.79
C ARG A 251 2.46 -22.57 27.16
N ALA A 252 1.40 -22.34 27.93
CA ALA A 252 0.01 -22.48 27.50
C ALA A 252 -0.45 -21.29 26.65
N PHE A 253 0.17 -21.11 25.49
CA PHE A 253 -0.12 -20.04 24.55
C PHE A 253 -0.40 -20.62 23.18
N LEU A 254 -1.60 -20.39 22.66
CA LEU A 254 -1.95 -20.73 21.29
C LEU A 254 -1.47 -19.62 20.36
N THR A 255 -0.65 -19.96 19.37
CA THR A 255 -0.21 -19.06 18.31
C THR A 255 -1.01 -19.37 17.04
N PHE A 256 -1.53 -18.32 16.41
CA PHE A 256 -2.33 -18.37 15.20
C PHE A 256 -1.64 -17.54 14.12
N VAL A 257 -1.38 -18.16 12.97
CA VAL A 257 -0.67 -17.54 11.85
C VAL A 257 -1.36 -17.86 10.53
N GLU A 258 -1.15 -17.00 9.56
CA GLU A 258 -1.51 -17.18 8.16
C GLU A 258 -0.26 -17.65 7.38
N ALA A 259 -0.35 -18.73 6.61
CA ALA A 259 0.77 -19.28 5.85
C ALA A 259 0.68 -18.85 4.38
N SER A 260 1.78 -18.32 3.84
CA SER A 260 1.85 -17.83 2.46
C SER A 260 1.52 -18.94 1.44
N PRO A 261 0.76 -18.62 0.37
CA PRO A 261 0.47 -19.57 -0.70
C PRO A 261 1.68 -19.86 -1.60
N ILE A 262 2.76 -19.07 -1.48
CA ILE A 262 3.97 -19.15 -2.33
C ILE A 262 5.10 -19.86 -1.60
N ASP A 263 5.30 -19.57 -0.32
CA ASP A 263 6.35 -20.18 0.52
C ASP A 263 5.76 -20.69 1.82
N LYS A 264 5.89 -21.99 2.07
CA LYS A 264 5.37 -22.67 3.27
C LYS A 264 6.02 -22.20 4.58
N ASP A 265 7.19 -21.58 4.49
CA ASP A 265 7.94 -21.09 5.64
C ASP A 265 7.71 -19.58 5.89
N ASP A 266 7.07 -18.88 4.94
CA ASP A 266 6.63 -17.50 5.10
C ASP A 266 5.26 -17.44 5.80
N ARG A 267 5.26 -16.95 7.03
CA ARG A 267 4.09 -16.97 7.93
C ARG A 267 3.84 -15.58 8.49
N THR A 268 2.62 -15.11 8.33
CA THR A 268 2.14 -13.85 8.91
C THR A 268 1.49 -14.13 10.26
N PHE A 269 2.03 -13.53 11.32
CA PHE A 269 1.50 -13.69 12.66
C PHE A 269 0.16 -12.95 12.83
N LEU A 270 -0.88 -13.66 13.27
CA LEU A 270 -2.22 -13.08 13.47
C LEU A 270 -2.53 -12.86 14.95
N ALA A 271 -2.36 -13.89 15.79
CA ALA A 271 -2.70 -13.79 17.20
C ALA A 271 -1.87 -14.73 18.09
N ASN A 272 -1.78 -14.36 19.37
CA ASN A 272 -1.30 -15.24 20.43
C ASN A 272 -2.23 -15.12 21.64
N LYS A 273 -2.76 -16.23 22.12
CA LYS A 273 -3.74 -16.30 23.22
C LYS A 273 -3.23 -17.20 24.32
N GLN A 274 -3.13 -16.66 25.54
CA GLN A 274 -2.85 -17.49 26.72
C GLN A 274 -4.09 -18.29 27.07
N ILE A 275 -3.93 -19.59 27.24
CA ILE A 275 -4.98 -20.52 27.63
C ILE A 275 -4.88 -20.77 29.11
N THR A 276 -5.93 -20.41 29.83
CA THR A 276 -5.98 -20.55 31.30
C THR A 276 -6.94 -21.63 31.74
N ALA A 277 -7.94 -21.93 30.89
CA ALA A 277 -8.89 -23.01 31.07
C ALA A 277 -8.21 -24.37 31.20
N THR A 278 -8.75 -25.23 32.06
CA THR A 278 -8.32 -26.61 32.26
C THR A 278 -9.12 -27.56 31.34
N LEU A 279 -8.69 -28.83 31.22
CA LEU A 279 -9.37 -29.81 30.34
C LEU A 279 -10.80 -30.15 30.77
N ASP A 280 -11.12 -30.01 32.06
CA ASP A 280 -12.46 -30.22 32.62
C ASP A 280 -13.41 -29.04 32.35
N GLN A 281 -12.87 -27.85 32.08
CA GLN A 281 -13.64 -26.65 31.74
C GLN A 281 -12.96 -25.88 30.59
N PRO A 282 -12.91 -26.45 29.37
CA PRO A 282 -12.27 -25.81 28.22
C PRO A 282 -12.98 -24.51 27.84
N GLU A 283 -12.21 -23.49 27.46
CA GLU A 283 -12.72 -22.19 27.00
C GLU A 283 -12.90 -22.17 25.49
N ILE A 284 -13.82 -21.33 25.01
CA ILE A 284 -13.94 -21.02 23.58
C ILE A 284 -13.26 -19.68 23.35
N ILE A 285 -12.25 -19.67 22.49
CA ILE A 285 -11.57 -18.45 22.07
C ILE A 285 -11.93 -18.10 20.63
N GLU A 286 -11.95 -16.80 20.34
CA GLU A 286 -12.23 -16.27 19.01
C GLU A 286 -10.96 -15.70 18.40
N LEU A 287 -10.65 -16.17 17.20
CA LEU A 287 -9.49 -15.78 16.40
C LEU A 287 -10.00 -15.15 15.10
N PRO A 288 -10.17 -13.81 15.06
CA PRO A 288 -10.62 -13.14 13.85
C PRO A 288 -9.54 -13.21 12.77
N PHE A 289 -9.96 -13.44 11.53
CA PHE A 289 -9.09 -13.42 10.36
C PHE A 289 -9.88 -12.95 9.14
N LYS A 290 -9.16 -12.55 8.09
CA LYS A 290 -9.78 -12.05 6.86
C LYS A 290 -9.37 -12.91 5.69
N ILE A 291 -10.33 -13.28 4.87
CA ILE A 291 -10.07 -13.87 3.56
C ILE A 291 -10.10 -12.75 2.53
N VAL A 292 -9.01 -12.62 1.78
CA VAL A 292 -8.89 -11.66 0.68
C VAL A 292 -8.73 -12.39 -0.67
N PRO A 293 -9.14 -11.77 -1.78
CA PRO A 293 -9.00 -12.35 -3.12
C PRO A 293 -7.53 -12.65 -3.45
N GLY A 294 -7.23 -13.88 -3.87
CA GLY A 294 -5.87 -14.33 -4.17
C GLY A 294 -4.91 -14.37 -2.96
N GLY A 295 -5.43 -14.09 -1.76
CA GLY A 295 -4.68 -14.11 -0.52
C GLY A 295 -4.46 -15.53 0.02
N PRO A 296 -3.67 -15.65 1.09
CA PRO A 296 -3.46 -16.91 1.77
C PRO A 296 -4.79 -17.53 2.23
N ARG A 297 -4.92 -18.85 2.05
CA ARG A 297 -6.09 -19.63 2.48
C ARG A 297 -5.73 -20.63 3.58
N LYS A 298 -4.46 -20.70 3.97
CA LYS A 298 -3.95 -21.67 4.93
C LYS A 298 -3.65 -20.97 6.24
N PHE A 299 -4.26 -21.45 7.32
CA PHE A 299 -4.05 -20.93 8.67
C PHE A 299 -3.47 -22.01 9.57
N VAL A 300 -2.56 -21.65 10.47
CA VAL A 300 -1.83 -22.62 11.30
C VAL A 300 -1.94 -22.26 12.77
N LEU A 301 -2.28 -23.26 13.59
CA LEU A 301 -2.35 -23.20 15.04
C LEU A 301 -1.22 -24.01 15.67
N PHE A 302 -0.48 -23.43 16.63
CA PHE A 302 0.57 -24.16 17.35
C PHE A 302 0.87 -23.59 18.74
N GLU A 303 1.50 -24.39 19.60
CA GLU A 303 1.97 -23.95 20.92
C GLU A 303 3.11 -22.91 20.76
N LYS A 304 3.04 -21.78 21.47
CA LYS A 304 4.08 -20.75 21.45
C LYS A 304 5.43 -21.34 21.85
N ARG A 305 6.42 -21.20 20.97
CA ARG A 305 7.80 -21.63 21.23
C ARG A 305 8.51 -20.63 22.17
N PRO A 306 9.35 -21.07 23.12
CA PRO A 306 10.05 -20.18 24.03
C PRO A 306 10.91 -19.12 23.31
N LEU A 307 10.73 -17.85 23.69
CA LEU A 307 11.53 -16.71 23.20
C LEU A 307 12.85 -16.60 23.98
N LYS A 308 13.76 -17.55 23.80
CA LYS A 308 15.19 -17.35 24.08
C LYS A 308 15.98 -18.05 22.99
N LYS A 309 16.98 -17.35 22.43
CA LYS A 309 18.07 -17.74 21.50
C LYS A 309 18.48 -19.23 21.46
N GLU A 310 17.55 -20.12 21.19
CA GLU A 310 17.75 -21.52 20.86
C GLU A 310 17.00 -21.72 19.55
N ALA A 311 17.65 -21.30 18.47
CA ALA A 311 17.14 -21.50 17.13
C ALA A 311 16.81 -22.99 16.94
N ILE A 312 15.53 -23.31 16.75
CA ILE A 312 15.14 -24.47 15.95
C ILE A 312 15.39 -24.06 14.50
N SER A 313 16.67 -24.00 14.15
CA SER A 313 17.15 -23.98 12.77
C SER A 313 17.21 -25.43 12.32
N LEU A 314 16.54 -25.77 11.22
CA LEU A 314 16.94 -26.89 10.39
C LEU A 314 17.54 -26.25 9.13
N PRO A 315 18.88 -26.24 9.02
CA PRO A 315 19.62 -27.46 8.69
C PRO A 315 20.84 -27.69 9.59
N GLY A 316 20.86 -28.84 10.28
CA GLY A 316 22.03 -29.37 10.98
C GLY A 316 22.07 -29.07 12.48
N ARG A 317 21.86 -30.12 13.29
CA ARG A 317 21.90 -30.20 14.78
C ARG A 317 20.58 -29.90 15.49
N THR A 318 19.71 -30.92 15.56
CA THR A 318 18.74 -31.08 16.65
C THR A 318 19.48 -31.09 17.98
N ARG A 319 19.40 -30.01 18.76
CA ARG A 319 19.78 -30.09 20.18
C ARG A 319 18.73 -30.92 20.91
N LEU A 320 19.18 -31.89 21.71
CA LEU A 320 18.31 -32.65 22.60
C LEU A 320 17.65 -31.70 23.59
N ILE A 321 16.32 -31.58 23.56
CA ILE A 321 15.57 -31.19 24.76
C ILE A 321 15.81 -32.31 25.77
N ALA A 322 16.60 -32.03 26.81
CA ALA A 322 17.06 -33.04 27.79
C ALA A 322 15.95 -33.44 28.78
N ASP A 323 14.99 -32.55 29.05
CA ASP A 323 13.81 -32.86 29.86
C ASP A 323 12.67 -33.36 28.97
N ALA A 324 12.33 -34.65 29.11
CA ALA A 324 11.23 -35.25 28.36
C ALA A 324 9.88 -34.56 28.63
N LYS A 325 9.66 -33.95 29.80
CA LYS A 325 8.42 -33.21 30.12
C LYS A 325 8.28 -31.90 29.34
N GLN A 326 9.38 -31.30 28.88
CA GLN A 326 9.33 -30.12 28.02
C GLN A 326 8.80 -30.43 26.60
N ARG A 327 8.67 -31.71 26.25
CA ARG A 327 8.08 -32.19 24.99
C ARG A 327 6.62 -32.62 25.13
N ASP A 328 6.09 -32.66 26.36
CA ASP A 328 4.67 -32.97 26.56
C ASP A 328 3.81 -31.81 26.02
N PRO A 329 2.69 -32.11 25.34
CA PRO A 329 1.79 -31.09 24.83
C PRO A 329 1.11 -30.36 25.98
N VAL A 330 1.00 -29.04 25.86
CA VAL A 330 0.39 -28.18 26.88
C VAL A 330 -1.06 -27.86 26.55
N LEU A 331 -1.44 -27.94 25.28
CA LEU A 331 -2.76 -27.54 24.79
C LEU A 331 -3.49 -28.73 24.16
N TRP A 332 -4.77 -28.83 24.48
CA TRP A 332 -5.72 -29.74 23.84
C TRP A 332 -6.84 -28.93 23.22
N ILE A 333 -7.12 -29.16 21.94
CA ILE A 333 -8.22 -28.57 21.21
C ILE A 333 -9.31 -29.64 21.07
N ASP A 334 -10.52 -29.32 21.51
CA ASP A 334 -11.72 -30.14 21.37
C ASP A 334 -12.23 -30.05 19.92
N TRP A 335 -12.62 -28.84 19.51
CA TRP A 335 -13.09 -28.54 18.16
C TRP A 335 -12.64 -27.15 17.69
N ILE A 336 -12.69 -26.97 16.37
CA ILE A 336 -12.47 -25.71 15.68
C ILE A 336 -13.66 -25.47 14.74
N GLU A 337 -14.20 -24.27 14.76
CA GLU A 337 -15.31 -23.82 13.95
C GLU A 337 -14.92 -22.52 13.25
N VAL A 338 -15.33 -22.34 11.99
CA VAL A 338 -15.12 -21.11 11.23
C VAL A 338 -16.48 -20.56 10.84
N GLU A 339 -16.72 -19.31 11.21
CA GLU A 339 -17.96 -18.59 10.91
C GLU A 339 -17.63 -17.31 10.14
N SER A 340 -18.42 -16.99 9.12
CA SER A 340 -18.45 -15.64 8.54
C SER A 340 -19.07 -14.70 9.56
N ALA A 341 -18.46 -13.54 9.82
CA ALA A 341 -19.00 -12.57 10.75
C ALA A 341 -20.34 -12.01 10.22
N SER A 342 -21.48 -12.63 10.59
CA SER A 342 -22.79 -12.02 10.42
C SER A 342 -22.88 -10.78 11.33
N PRO A 343 -23.65 -9.74 10.93
CA PRO A 343 -23.83 -8.55 11.75
C PRO A 343 -24.66 -8.90 12.99
N GLN A 344 -24.03 -9.46 14.01
CA GLN A 344 -24.66 -9.55 15.32
C GLN A 344 -24.61 -8.17 15.97
N THR A 345 -25.80 -7.80 16.45
CA THR A 345 -26.17 -6.77 17.41
C THR A 345 -24.98 -6.14 18.11
N PRO A 346 -24.89 -4.80 18.17
CA PRO A 346 -23.85 -4.14 18.95
C PRO A 346 -23.93 -4.71 20.37
N VAL A 347 -22.90 -5.46 20.76
CA VAL A 347 -22.56 -5.56 22.18
C VAL A 347 -22.48 -4.10 22.59
N THR A 348 -23.37 -3.71 23.51
CA THR A 348 -23.37 -2.39 24.12
C THR A 348 -21.97 -2.17 24.67
N ALA A 349 -21.14 -1.52 23.86
CA ALA A 349 -19.88 -0.95 24.27
C ALA A 349 -20.29 0.15 25.25
N SER A 350 -20.39 -0.24 26.51
CA SER A 350 -20.29 0.69 27.63
C SER A 350 -19.22 1.70 27.27
N ALA A 351 -19.60 2.98 27.22
CA ALA A 351 -18.75 4.08 26.80
C ALA A 351 -17.49 4.11 27.68
N ALA A 352 -16.45 3.44 27.22
CA ALA A 352 -15.12 3.54 27.80
C ALA A 352 -14.58 4.94 27.44
N PRO A 353 -13.94 5.64 28.39
CA PRO A 353 -13.33 6.94 28.12
C PRO A 353 -12.34 6.83 26.94
N PRO A 354 -12.19 7.90 26.13
CA PRO A 354 -11.26 7.89 25.01
C PRO A 354 -9.86 7.50 25.51
N GLN A 355 -9.27 6.51 24.85
CA GLN A 355 -7.95 6.01 25.22
C GLN A 355 -6.91 7.01 24.74
N LYS A 356 -5.96 7.32 25.62
CA LYS A 356 -4.96 8.34 25.37
C LYS A 356 -3.58 7.79 25.64
N LEU A 357 -2.67 7.99 24.70
CA LEU A 357 -1.28 7.58 24.80
C LEU A 357 -0.46 8.75 24.31
N ARG A 358 0.47 9.20 25.15
CA ARG A 358 1.42 10.24 24.80
C ARG A 358 2.81 9.65 24.92
N LYS A 359 3.67 10.04 23.98
CA LYS A 359 5.08 9.71 23.98
C LYS A 359 5.87 10.99 23.76
N ASP A 360 6.78 11.25 24.67
CA ASP A 360 7.73 12.35 24.58
C ASP A 360 9.04 11.78 24.00
N PRO A 361 9.37 12.05 22.72
CA PRO A 361 10.47 11.40 22.00
C PRO A 361 11.85 11.59 22.64
N GLU A 362 12.05 12.68 23.39
CA GLU A 362 13.29 13.00 24.09
C GLU A 362 13.66 11.99 25.15
N GLN A 363 12.67 11.32 25.77
CA GLN A 363 12.92 10.26 26.76
C GLN A 363 13.76 9.11 26.17
N TRP A 364 13.55 8.81 24.89
CA TRP A 364 14.38 7.86 24.16
C TRP A 364 15.62 8.53 23.57
N ALA A 365 15.45 9.62 22.80
CA ALA A 365 16.55 10.21 22.04
C ALA A 365 17.67 10.72 22.95
N ASN A 366 17.35 11.44 24.03
CA ASN A 366 18.37 11.98 24.93
C ASN A 366 19.04 10.91 25.78
N LYS A 367 18.36 9.80 26.03
CA LYS A 367 18.95 8.67 26.76
C LYS A 367 19.97 7.94 25.89
N TYR A 368 19.59 7.61 24.65
CA TYR A 368 20.38 6.71 23.83
C TYR A 368 21.46 7.43 23.01
N MET A 369 21.23 8.64 22.48
CA MET A 369 22.23 9.33 21.64
C MET A 369 23.58 9.51 22.35
N PRO A 370 23.64 9.93 23.64
CA PRO A 370 24.91 10.00 24.38
C PRO A 370 25.55 8.63 24.59
N ILE A 371 24.78 7.60 24.95
CA ILE A 371 25.28 6.22 25.15
C ILE A 371 25.93 5.70 23.88
N TYR A 372 25.32 5.93 22.72
CA TYR A 372 25.90 5.52 21.44
C TYR A 372 27.17 6.30 21.11
N ALA A 373 27.17 7.63 21.31
CA ALA A 373 28.37 8.44 21.12
C ALA A 373 29.53 7.91 22.01
N GLU A 374 29.29 7.72 23.30
CA GLU A 374 30.27 7.18 24.24
C GLU A 374 30.75 5.78 23.84
N GLY A 375 29.82 4.88 23.47
CA GLY A 375 30.14 3.53 23.03
C GLY A 375 31.01 3.49 21.78
N TYR A 376 30.77 4.39 20.80
CA TYR A 376 31.65 4.50 19.64
C TYR A 376 33.02 5.06 20.00
N ALA A 377 33.09 6.05 20.89
CA ALA A 377 34.36 6.61 21.36
C ALA A 377 35.19 5.56 22.11
N GLU A 378 34.55 4.75 22.96
CA GLU A 378 35.21 3.68 23.70
C GLU A 378 35.74 2.58 22.77
N LYS A 379 34.90 2.08 21.84
CA LYS A 379 35.32 1.12 20.82
C LYS A 379 36.50 1.66 19.99
N TYR A 380 36.45 2.93 19.60
CA TYR A 380 37.52 3.57 18.85
C TYR A 380 38.81 3.70 19.68
N SER A 381 38.71 4.00 20.98
CA SER A 381 39.86 4.00 21.88
C SER A 381 40.54 2.63 21.94
N ARG A 382 39.76 1.53 22.01
CA ARG A 382 40.32 0.16 21.94
C ARG A 382 40.97 -0.13 20.59
N PHE A 383 40.37 0.33 19.50
CA PHE A 383 40.94 0.23 18.16
C PHE A 383 42.29 0.96 18.07
N GLN A 384 42.38 2.19 18.58
CA GLN A 384 43.63 2.96 18.62
C GLN A 384 44.72 2.26 19.43
N LYS A 385 44.38 1.66 20.58
CA LYS A 385 45.33 0.86 21.38
C LYS A 385 45.84 -0.36 20.63
N TRP A 386 44.97 -1.05 19.90
CA TRP A 386 45.36 -2.18 19.05
C TRP A 386 46.29 -1.75 17.91
N CYS A 387 45.95 -0.66 17.22
CA CYS A 387 46.80 -0.07 16.19
C CYS A 387 48.18 0.32 16.73
N ALA A 388 48.25 0.97 17.89
CA ALA A 388 49.52 1.34 18.52
C ALA A 388 50.37 0.10 18.86
N ALA A 389 49.77 -0.99 19.33
CA ALA A 389 50.49 -2.23 19.60
C ALA A 389 51.05 -2.87 18.31
N ILE A 390 50.29 -2.82 17.21
CA ILE A 390 50.78 -3.25 15.89
C ILE A 390 51.91 -2.34 15.42
N ASP A 391 51.80 -1.03 15.61
CA ASP A 391 52.82 -0.06 15.20
C ASP A 391 54.14 -0.28 15.97
N GLU A 392 54.11 -0.70 17.24
CA GLU A 392 55.30 -1.10 17.98
C GLU A 392 55.93 -2.39 17.41
N VAL A 393 55.13 -3.40 17.11
CA VAL A 393 55.61 -4.65 16.49
C VAL A 393 56.18 -4.39 15.09
N ALA A 394 55.58 -3.48 14.33
CA ALA A 394 56.02 -3.10 13.00
C ALA A 394 57.40 -2.40 12.99
N LYS A 395 57.86 -1.84 14.11
CA LYS A 395 59.19 -1.22 14.24
C LYS A 395 60.31 -2.23 14.48
N GLN A 396 59.98 -3.47 14.84
CA GLN A 396 60.98 -4.48 15.15
C GLN A 396 61.75 -4.92 13.89
N PRO A 397 63.07 -5.18 13.99
CA PRO A 397 63.91 -5.54 12.84
C PRO A 397 63.38 -6.72 12.02
N GLU A 398 62.81 -7.73 12.69
CA GLU A 398 62.21 -8.92 12.08
C GLU A 398 61.00 -8.64 11.18
N ASN A 399 60.35 -7.47 11.33
CA ASN A 399 59.14 -7.10 10.60
C ASN A 399 59.38 -6.09 9.47
N VAL A 400 60.60 -5.53 9.36
CA VAL A 400 60.93 -4.46 8.39
C VAL A 400 60.61 -4.86 6.94
N GLU A 401 60.96 -6.08 6.53
CA GLU A 401 60.70 -6.56 5.16
C GLU A 401 59.20 -6.73 4.89
N ALA A 402 58.45 -7.29 5.85
CA ALA A 402 57.01 -7.48 5.73
C ALA A 402 56.26 -6.13 5.66
N VAL A 403 56.65 -5.16 6.50
CA VAL A 403 56.10 -3.81 6.50
C VAL A 403 56.38 -3.08 5.18
N ALA A 404 57.60 -3.20 4.65
CA ALA A 404 57.96 -2.59 3.36
C ALA A 404 57.10 -3.15 2.21
N LYS A 405 56.91 -4.49 2.17
CA LYS A 405 56.03 -5.15 1.19
C LYS A 405 54.58 -4.70 1.32
N LEU A 406 54.05 -4.59 2.54
CA LEU A 406 52.68 -4.14 2.79
C LEU A 406 52.48 -2.67 2.38
N ARG A 407 53.41 -1.77 2.72
CA ARG A 407 53.32 -0.35 2.36
C ARG A 407 53.48 -0.08 0.86
N ALA A 408 54.04 -1.03 0.11
CA ALA A 408 54.11 -0.95 -1.34
C ALA A 408 52.75 -1.19 -2.04
N ASP A 409 51.77 -1.81 -1.37
CA ASP A 409 50.43 -2.05 -1.94
C ASP A 409 49.70 -0.71 -2.19
N PRO A 410 49.28 -0.44 -3.44
CA PRO A 410 48.56 0.79 -3.81
C PRO A 410 47.32 1.07 -2.95
N ARG A 411 46.63 0.03 -2.46
CA ARG A 411 45.43 0.20 -1.63
C ARG A 411 45.74 0.92 -0.32
N LEU A 412 46.87 0.63 0.33
CA LEU A 412 47.26 1.28 1.59
C LEU A 412 47.65 2.74 1.39
N LYS A 413 48.08 3.15 0.20
CA LYS A 413 48.35 4.57 -0.10
C LYS A 413 47.06 5.40 -0.07
N THR A 414 45.98 4.84 -0.60
CA THR A 414 44.65 5.49 -0.59
C THR A 414 43.89 5.28 0.72
N GLN A 415 44.17 4.18 1.43
CA GLN A 415 43.45 3.78 2.64
C GLN A 415 44.42 3.24 3.70
N PRO A 416 45.18 4.11 4.39
CA PRO A 416 46.24 3.69 5.31
C PRO A 416 45.75 2.81 6.46
N HIS A 417 44.51 2.99 6.90
CA HIS A 417 43.90 2.21 7.97
C HIS A 417 43.77 0.70 7.66
N LEU A 418 43.84 0.29 6.39
CA LEU A 418 43.84 -1.13 6.01
C LEU A 418 45.14 -1.84 6.36
N PHE A 419 46.21 -1.10 6.70
CA PHE A 419 47.46 -1.69 7.21
C PHE A 419 47.20 -2.65 8.37
N TYR A 420 46.35 -2.24 9.32
CA TYR A 420 46.02 -3.04 10.51
C TYR A 420 45.24 -4.31 10.17
N SER A 421 44.57 -4.38 9.01
CA SER A 421 43.92 -5.62 8.57
C SER A 421 44.92 -6.74 8.24
N TYR A 422 46.19 -6.40 8.03
CA TYR A 422 47.26 -7.35 7.72
C TYR A 422 48.11 -7.74 8.94
N PHE A 423 47.62 -7.50 10.17
CA PHE A 423 48.38 -7.78 11.41
C PHE A 423 49.00 -9.19 11.45
N ALA A 424 48.29 -10.21 10.96
CA ALA A 424 48.75 -11.60 10.96
C ALA A 424 49.99 -11.87 10.07
N LYS A 425 50.37 -10.92 9.21
CA LYS A 425 51.59 -10.99 8.38
C LYS A 425 52.84 -10.46 9.09
N LEU A 426 52.67 -9.82 10.25
CA LEU A 426 53.76 -9.35 11.09
C LEU A 426 53.98 -10.38 12.20
N LYS A 427 55.24 -10.72 12.44
CA LYS A 427 55.62 -11.64 13.51
C LYS A 427 55.31 -11.01 14.87
N ASP A 428 54.80 -11.80 15.81
CA ASP A 428 54.46 -11.41 17.18
C ASP A 428 53.39 -10.30 17.30
N SER A 429 52.62 -10.07 16.24
CA SER A 429 51.50 -9.11 16.28
C SER A 429 50.32 -9.61 17.11
N PRO A 430 49.77 -8.77 18.01
CA PRO A 430 48.66 -9.18 18.85
C PRO A 430 47.33 -9.22 18.06
N PRO A 431 46.51 -10.26 18.24
CA PRO A 431 45.21 -10.34 17.58
C PRO A 431 44.23 -9.32 18.18
N PRO A 432 43.24 -8.85 17.38
CA PRO A 432 42.25 -7.87 17.83
C PRO A 432 41.40 -8.36 19.02
N SER A 433 41.30 -9.68 19.23
CA SER A 433 40.64 -10.28 20.39
C SER A 433 41.28 -9.94 21.74
N GLN A 434 42.58 -9.64 21.79
CA GLN A 434 43.22 -9.13 23.02
C GLN A 434 42.76 -7.72 23.39
N PHE A 435 42.12 -7.00 22.46
CA PHE A 435 41.62 -5.65 22.64
C PHE A 435 40.08 -5.61 22.70
N GLY A 436 39.44 -6.77 22.86
CA GLY A 436 37.99 -6.88 23.04
C GLY A 436 37.16 -6.81 21.74
N PHE A 437 37.77 -7.12 20.60
CA PHE A 437 37.07 -7.30 19.32
C PHE A 437 36.89 -8.78 19.00
N ARG A 438 35.84 -9.14 18.27
CA ARG A 438 35.66 -10.54 17.83
C ARG A 438 36.73 -10.95 16.82
N ASP A 439 37.01 -10.06 15.87
CA ASP A 439 37.90 -10.28 14.73
C ASP A 439 38.36 -8.93 14.15
N VAL A 440 39.12 -8.99 13.05
CA VAL A 440 39.65 -7.81 12.35
C VAL A 440 38.56 -6.96 11.71
N ASP A 441 37.46 -7.58 11.27
CA ASP A 441 36.35 -6.87 10.63
C ASP A 441 35.57 -6.08 11.67
N ASP A 442 35.36 -6.64 12.87
CA ASP A 442 34.77 -5.94 14.03
C ASP A 442 35.62 -4.73 14.47
N ALA A 443 36.94 -4.88 14.48
CA ALA A 443 37.86 -3.77 14.77
C ALA A 443 37.78 -2.65 13.71
N GLN A 444 37.77 -3.00 12.42
CA GLN A 444 37.61 -2.02 11.34
C GLN A 444 36.20 -1.41 11.31
N PHE A 445 35.19 -2.18 11.67
CA PHE A 445 33.82 -1.69 11.80
C PHE A 445 33.72 -0.66 12.92
N ALA A 446 34.34 -0.90 14.09
CA ALA A 446 34.42 0.09 15.17
C ALA A 446 35.05 1.43 14.72
N ARG A 447 36.12 1.38 13.90
CA ARG A 447 36.72 2.57 13.28
C ARG A 447 35.73 3.31 12.38
N SER A 448 35.01 2.56 11.55
CA SER A 448 34.00 3.10 10.63
C SER A 448 32.84 3.75 11.40
N GLU A 449 32.31 3.08 12.42
CA GLU A 449 31.22 3.60 13.27
C GLU A 449 31.63 4.92 13.94
N TYR A 450 32.84 5.00 14.48
CA TYR A 450 33.36 6.25 15.04
C TYR A 450 33.50 7.33 13.95
N SER A 451 34.09 6.96 12.82
CA SER A 451 34.35 7.92 11.74
C SER A 451 33.07 8.54 11.19
N TYR A 452 31.98 7.77 11.02
CA TYR A 452 30.76 8.25 10.36
C TYR A 452 29.60 8.62 11.31
N HIS A 453 29.58 8.10 12.53
CA HIS A 453 28.43 8.26 13.42
C HIS A 453 28.73 9.01 14.72
N HIS A 454 29.91 8.85 15.30
CA HIS A 454 30.24 9.46 16.59
C HIS A 454 30.00 10.97 16.58
N ARG A 455 30.54 11.68 15.58
CA ARG A 455 30.40 13.15 15.48
C ARG A 455 28.93 13.57 15.35
N TYR A 456 28.15 12.83 14.56
CA TYR A 456 26.74 13.12 14.33
C TYR A 456 25.91 13.01 15.62
N TYR A 457 26.22 12.04 16.49
CA TYR A 457 25.59 11.92 17.80
C TYR A 457 26.14 12.90 18.84
N ALA A 458 27.44 13.20 18.81
CA ALA A 458 28.04 14.21 19.68
C ALA A 458 27.50 15.62 19.40
N ASP A 459 27.16 15.91 18.15
CA ASP A 459 26.55 17.19 17.75
C ASP A 459 25.07 17.26 18.15
N TYR A 460 24.35 16.13 18.16
CA TYR A 460 22.97 16.06 18.64
C TYR A 460 22.83 16.60 20.08
N VAL A 461 23.78 16.26 20.96
CA VAL A 461 23.79 16.69 22.36
C VAL A 461 23.88 18.22 22.52
N LYS A 462 24.32 18.94 21.48
CA LYS A 462 24.45 20.40 21.49
C LYS A 462 23.21 21.13 20.96
N LEU A 463 22.22 20.40 20.45
CA LEU A 463 21.04 21.01 19.84
C LEU A 463 20.14 21.69 20.89
N PRO A 464 19.57 22.87 20.57
CA PRO A 464 18.69 23.58 21.48
C PRO A 464 17.39 22.81 21.71
N GLN A 465 16.75 23.04 22.85
CA GLN A 465 15.46 22.43 23.24
C GLN A 465 15.45 20.89 23.22
N ARG A 466 16.61 20.22 23.20
CA ARG A 466 16.67 18.77 23.25
C ARG A 466 16.06 18.20 24.53
N GLU A 467 16.14 18.91 25.65
CA GLU A 467 15.60 18.45 26.94
C GLU A 467 14.07 18.43 27.00
N THR A 468 13.40 19.08 26.05
CA THR A 468 11.94 19.21 26.00
C THR A 468 11.32 18.61 24.73
N GLY A 469 12.13 17.94 23.91
CA GLY A 469 11.70 17.30 22.66
C GLY A 469 12.89 16.74 21.87
N ALA A 470 12.65 15.90 20.86
CA ALA A 470 13.71 15.28 20.06
C ALA A 470 13.85 15.90 18.68
N TRP A 471 15.08 15.92 18.17
CA TRP A 471 15.36 16.32 16.79
C TRP A 471 15.28 15.12 15.85
N LEU A 472 14.56 15.27 14.74
CA LEU A 472 14.49 14.25 13.69
C LEU A 472 15.80 14.25 12.90
N MET A 473 16.56 13.17 13.05
CA MET A 473 17.79 12.93 12.31
C MET A 473 17.47 12.42 10.91
N LEU A 474 18.30 12.74 9.92
CA LEU A 474 18.06 12.23 8.57
C LEU A 474 18.63 10.81 8.37
N TYR A 475 19.73 10.51 9.06
CA TYR A 475 20.47 9.26 8.90
C TYR A 475 20.81 8.61 10.26
N SER A 476 21.06 7.31 10.29
CA SER A 476 21.35 6.53 11.50
C SER A 476 20.23 6.51 12.58
N LEU A 477 20.51 6.63 13.88
CA LEU A 477 19.48 6.62 14.92
C LEU A 477 18.69 7.94 14.94
N GLY A 478 17.44 7.89 15.44
CA GLY A 478 16.58 9.08 15.55
C GLY A 478 15.94 9.52 14.23
N ARG A 479 15.89 8.63 13.23
CA ARG A 479 15.33 8.89 11.89
C ARG A 479 13.85 9.19 11.85
N TYR A 480 13.14 8.69 12.84
CA TYR A 480 11.70 8.81 12.98
C TYR A 480 11.38 8.84 14.46
N THR A 481 10.22 9.39 14.79
CA THR A 481 9.59 9.17 16.08
C THR A 481 8.17 8.70 15.84
N GLY A 482 7.66 7.86 16.71
CA GLY A 482 6.36 7.25 16.49
C GLY A 482 5.75 6.70 17.76
N ILE A 483 4.47 6.40 17.64
CA ILE A 483 3.60 5.90 18.68
C ILE A 483 2.93 4.62 18.18
N THR A 484 2.94 3.59 19.02
CA THR A 484 2.26 2.34 18.72
C THR A 484 1.07 2.22 19.66
N ALA A 485 -0.12 2.13 19.09
CA ALA A 485 -1.33 1.94 19.88
C ALA A 485 -1.30 0.55 20.56
N PRO A 486 -1.54 0.46 21.89
CA PRO A 486 -1.58 -0.79 22.64
C PRO A 486 -2.61 -1.77 22.09
N ALA A 487 -2.29 -3.06 22.02
CA ALA A 487 -3.12 -4.09 21.38
C ALA A 487 -4.59 -4.12 21.82
N ASN A 488 -4.88 -3.73 23.07
CA ASN A 488 -6.23 -3.65 23.64
C ASN A 488 -7.01 -2.38 23.26
N TRP A 489 -6.40 -1.46 22.52
CA TRP A 489 -7.09 -0.30 21.97
C TRP A 489 -8.11 -0.73 20.92
N LEU A 490 -9.26 -0.07 20.85
CA LEU A 490 -10.31 -0.47 19.93
C LEU A 490 -9.95 -0.09 18.49
N ALA A 491 -10.49 -0.82 17.50
CA ALA A 491 -10.45 -0.32 16.14
C ALA A 491 -11.34 0.94 16.04
N GLY A 492 -10.91 1.93 15.26
CA GLY A 492 -11.64 3.18 15.09
C GLY A 492 -10.77 4.32 14.60
N ARG A 493 -11.37 5.50 14.54
CA ARG A 493 -10.67 6.75 14.22
C ARG A 493 -10.03 7.34 15.47
N TYR A 494 -8.76 7.67 15.33
CA TYR A 494 -7.94 8.29 16.35
C TYR A 494 -7.39 9.61 15.81
N THR A 495 -7.10 10.53 16.72
CA THR A 495 -6.38 11.75 16.40
C THR A 495 -4.93 11.57 16.83
N LEU A 496 -4.01 11.65 15.86
CA LEU A 496 -2.58 11.76 16.13
C LEU A 496 -2.23 13.25 16.28
N ARG A 497 -1.90 13.68 17.49
CA ARG A 497 -1.41 15.03 17.77
C ARG A 497 0.11 15.03 17.82
N VAL A 498 0.72 15.94 17.08
CA VAL A 498 2.17 16.13 17.09
C VAL A 498 2.46 17.59 17.38
N ARG A 499 3.18 17.87 18.47
CA ARG A 499 3.73 19.21 18.70
C ARG A 499 5.14 19.29 18.12
N ILE A 500 5.32 20.19 17.16
CA ILE A 500 6.48 20.19 16.25
C ILE A 500 6.89 21.62 15.87
N ALA A 501 8.18 21.79 15.56
CA ALA A 501 8.74 23.05 15.09
C ALA A 501 9.90 22.81 14.12
N ALA A 502 10.14 23.78 13.23
CA ALA A 502 11.38 23.86 12.46
C ALA A 502 12.35 24.84 13.13
N SER A 503 13.65 24.56 13.03
CA SER A 503 14.68 25.54 13.42
C SER A 503 14.66 26.73 12.45
N ASP A 504 14.91 27.94 12.97
CA ASP A 504 14.96 29.15 12.16
C ASP A 504 16.02 29.07 11.04
N GLU A 505 17.11 28.34 11.29
CA GLU A 505 18.22 28.11 10.36
C GLU A 505 17.92 27.01 9.32
N SER A 506 16.78 26.33 9.43
CA SER A 506 16.43 25.23 8.51
C SER A 506 15.99 25.76 7.14
N PRO A 507 16.55 25.25 6.02
CA PRO A 507 16.07 25.59 4.67
C PRO A 507 14.57 25.29 4.55
N LYS A 508 13.82 26.14 3.84
CA LYS A 508 12.35 26.00 3.73
C LYS A 508 11.95 24.65 3.12
N GLU A 509 12.77 24.13 2.22
CA GLU A 509 12.58 22.85 1.52
C GLU A 509 12.73 21.64 2.46
N ARG A 510 13.36 21.83 3.63
CA ARG A 510 13.57 20.81 4.67
C ARG A 510 12.60 20.95 5.85
N ARG A 511 11.55 21.77 5.73
CA ARG A 511 10.51 21.98 6.75
C ARG A 511 9.26 21.16 6.45
N PHE A 512 9.43 19.88 6.15
CA PHE A 512 8.34 18.96 5.85
C PHE A 512 8.54 17.64 6.56
N ILE A 513 7.45 17.06 7.07
CA ILE A 513 7.43 15.70 7.60
C ILE A 513 6.60 14.78 6.72
N GLU A 514 6.88 13.49 6.84
CA GLU A 514 6.03 12.40 6.36
C GLU A 514 5.47 11.65 7.56
N LEU A 515 4.14 11.47 7.58
CA LEU A 515 3.47 10.52 8.46
C LEU A 515 3.32 9.19 7.72
N GLY A 516 3.62 8.09 8.38
CA GLY A 516 3.51 6.76 7.79
C GLY A 516 3.35 5.63 8.78
N THR A 517 3.20 4.42 8.24
CA THR A 517 3.22 3.14 8.97
C THR A 517 4.40 2.28 8.52
N GLY A 518 4.72 1.22 9.27
CA GLY A 518 5.83 0.31 8.95
C GLY A 518 7.10 0.50 9.79
N LYS A 519 8.22 -0.07 9.32
CA LYS A 519 9.51 -0.09 10.02
C LYS A 519 10.36 1.15 9.70
N ALA A 520 11.40 1.36 10.49
CA ALA A 520 12.37 2.45 10.43
C ALA A 520 13.12 2.68 9.11
N ASP A 521 13.09 1.72 8.18
CA ASP A 521 13.93 1.75 6.98
C ASP A 521 13.27 2.60 5.88
N ALA A 522 14.09 3.25 5.05
CA ALA A 522 13.64 4.16 4.01
C ALA A 522 12.72 3.46 2.98
N ALA A 523 12.97 2.17 2.70
CA ALA A 523 12.21 1.36 1.75
C ALA A 523 10.90 0.77 2.30
N ASP A 524 10.80 0.61 3.63
CA ASP A 524 9.69 -0.09 4.31
C ASP A 524 8.71 0.87 5.01
N PHE A 525 8.89 2.18 4.80
CA PHE A 525 8.04 3.21 5.41
C PHE A 525 6.90 3.57 4.45
N ASN A 526 5.69 3.17 4.80
CA ASN A 526 4.48 3.46 4.03
C ASN A 526 3.99 4.87 4.36
N VAL A 527 4.25 5.83 3.46
CA VAL A 527 3.83 7.22 3.65
C VAL A 527 2.31 7.35 3.50
N LEU A 528 1.64 7.76 4.56
CA LEU A 528 0.21 8.06 4.58
C LEU A 528 -0.09 9.51 4.15
N SER A 529 0.74 10.45 4.59
CA SER A 529 0.58 11.87 4.26
C SER A 529 1.88 12.66 4.47
N SER A 530 1.98 13.83 3.86
CA SER A 530 3.08 14.78 4.08
C SER A 530 2.55 16.11 4.56
N HIS A 531 3.29 16.75 5.46
CA HIS A 531 2.85 17.97 6.11
C HIS A 531 3.97 19.00 6.18
N GLN A 532 3.64 20.26 5.97
CA GLN A 532 4.58 21.36 6.16
C GLN A 532 4.66 21.75 7.64
N VAL A 533 5.89 21.97 8.12
CA VAL A 533 6.17 22.52 9.45
C VAL A 533 6.36 24.03 9.33
N THR A 534 5.38 24.79 9.80
CA THR A 534 5.34 26.25 9.80
C THR A 534 5.70 26.86 11.16
N GLY A 535 5.58 26.09 12.25
CA GLY A 535 5.94 26.49 13.61
C GLY A 535 7.45 26.65 13.78
N THR A 536 7.85 27.57 14.66
CA THR A 536 9.25 27.83 15.01
C THR A 536 9.56 27.31 16.40
N LEU A 537 10.83 27.17 16.78
CA LEU A 537 11.19 26.74 18.15
C LEU A 537 10.64 27.68 19.23
N ALA A 538 10.43 28.96 18.91
CA ALA A 538 9.82 29.94 19.81
C ALA A 538 8.28 29.79 19.89
N SER A 539 7.65 29.34 18.81
CA SER A 539 6.20 29.09 18.74
C SER A 539 5.90 27.76 18.02
N PRO A 540 6.10 26.62 18.71
CA PRO A 540 5.85 25.31 18.11
C PRO A 540 4.36 25.12 17.81
N GLN A 541 4.05 24.54 16.65
CA GLN A 541 2.67 24.23 16.28
C GLN A 541 2.24 22.87 16.81
N VAL A 542 0.94 22.68 17.02
CA VAL A 542 0.34 21.36 17.20
C VAL A 542 -0.37 20.98 15.91
N MET A 543 -0.03 19.83 15.35
CA MET A 543 -0.71 19.24 14.20
C MET A 543 -1.63 18.13 14.67
N GLU A 544 -2.89 18.16 14.25
CA GLU A 544 -3.85 17.08 14.47
C GLU A 544 -4.07 16.34 13.15
N ILE A 545 -3.71 15.06 13.11
CA ILE A 545 -3.78 14.24 11.90
C ILE A 545 -4.69 13.06 12.19
N PRO A 546 -5.80 12.88 11.44
CA PRO A 546 -6.66 11.73 11.63
C PRO A 546 -5.92 10.46 11.18
N VAL A 547 -5.94 9.44 12.02
CA VAL A 547 -5.38 8.11 11.73
C VAL A 547 -6.40 7.04 12.10
N GLU A 548 -6.36 5.92 11.38
CA GLU A 548 -7.29 4.83 11.60
C GLU A 548 -6.56 3.61 12.15
N ILE A 549 -7.02 3.12 13.30
CA ILE A 549 -6.63 1.81 13.81
C ILE A 549 -7.67 0.83 13.31
N ASN A 550 -7.29 -0.04 12.39
CA ASN A 550 -8.09 -1.19 12.00
C ASN A 550 -7.74 -2.40 12.89
N ALA A 551 -8.63 -3.40 12.93
CA ALA A 551 -8.40 -4.60 13.73
C ALA A 551 -7.21 -5.45 13.24
N SER A 552 -6.78 -5.25 11.99
CA SER A 552 -5.83 -6.12 11.27
C SER A 552 -4.63 -5.40 10.62
N GLY A 553 -4.46 -4.09 10.81
CA GLY A 553 -3.41 -3.31 10.15
C GLY A 553 -2.47 -2.60 11.11
N ASP A 554 -1.55 -1.81 10.55
CA ASP A 554 -0.46 -1.20 11.29
C ASP A 554 -0.98 -0.26 12.38
N ARG A 555 -0.70 -0.64 13.63
CA ARG A 555 -1.02 0.15 14.83
C ARG A 555 0.12 1.08 15.24
N ASN A 556 1.17 1.10 14.41
CA ASN A 556 2.37 1.91 14.58
C ASN A 556 2.31 3.10 13.63
N PHE A 557 2.24 4.30 14.19
CA PHE A 557 2.30 5.55 13.45
C PHE A 557 3.63 6.22 13.73
N ALA A 558 4.34 6.60 12.68
CA ALA A 558 5.62 7.27 12.80
C ALA A 558 5.66 8.52 11.92
N ILE A 559 6.37 9.53 12.39
CA ILE A 559 6.71 10.73 11.65
C ILE A 559 8.21 10.77 11.41
N ARG A 560 8.60 11.26 10.23
CA ARG A 560 9.99 11.35 9.81
C ARG A 560 10.22 12.62 8.98
N ASP A 561 11.46 13.12 8.94
CA ASP A 561 11.83 14.19 7.99
C ASP A 561 11.58 13.70 6.54
N LYS A 562 11.00 14.57 5.72
CA LYS A 562 10.71 14.29 4.30
C LYS A 562 12.02 14.07 3.57
N ARG A 563 12.15 12.92 2.91
CA ARG A 563 13.41 12.45 2.32
C ARG A 563 13.16 11.71 0.99
N PRO A 564 14.22 11.41 0.21
CA PRO A 564 14.11 10.53 -0.94
C PRO A 564 13.63 9.12 -0.56
N ASN A 565 12.81 8.50 -1.40
CA ASN A 565 12.20 7.18 -1.13
C ASN A 565 13.15 5.98 -1.34
N THR A 566 14.44 6.20 -1.59
CA THR A 566 15.44 5.13 -1.75
C THR A 566 16.62 5.28 -0.80
N ARG A 567 17.19 4.15 -0.38
CA ARG A 567 18.31 4.11 0.56
C ARG A 567 19.57 4.74 -0.03
N GLU A 568 19.79 4.57 -1.33
CA GLU A 568 20.91 5.13 -2.07
C GLU A 568 20.85 6.65 -2.09
N ALA A 569 19.67 7.24 -2.34
CA ALA A 569 19.49 8.68 -2.39
C ALA A 569 19.57 9.32 -0.98
N GLU A 570 19.06 8.64 0.05
CA GLU A 570 19.25 9.04 1.45
C GLU A 570 20.74 9.03 1.84
N TYR A 571 21.48 7.98 1.46
CA TYR A 571 22.92 7.90 1.72
C TYR A 571 23.71 8.96 0.95
N ALA A 572 23.36 9.23 -0.31
CA ALA A 572 23.98 10.28 -1.11
C ALA A 572 23.82 11.66 -0.43
N MET A 573 22.62 11.98 0.07
CA MET A 573 22.38 13.23 0.81
C MET A 573 23.21 13.31 2.10
N PHE A 574 23.34 12.19 2.83
CA PHE A 574 24.21 12.13 4.01
C PHE A 574 25.68 12.37 3.64
N ARG A 575 26.17 11.71 2.59
CA ARG A 575 27.57 11.83 2.13
C ARG A 575 27.89 13.22 1.61
N GLU A 576 26.97 13.86 0.90
CA GLU A 576 27.13 15.22 0.44
C GLU A 576 27.30 16.20 1.63
N ALA A 577 26.48 16.06 2.67
CA ALA A 577 26.61 16.86 3.89
C ALA A 577 27.94 16.59 4.62
N TRP A 578 28.33 15.31 4.69
CA TRP A 578 29.59 14.87 5.28
C TRP A 578 30.81 15.47 4.57
N ASP A 579 30.85 15.40 3.25
CA ASP A 579 31.98 15.88 2.46
C ASP A 579 32.10 17.42 2.53
N LYS A 580 30.99 18.14 2.72
CA LYS A 580 30.96 19.60 2.89
C LYS A 580 31.34 20.08 4.29
N THR A 581 30.91 19.37 5.34
CA THR A 581 30.93 19.89 6.71
C THR A 581 31.70 19.03 7.71
N GLY A 582 32.12 17.82 7.31
CA GLY A 582 32.75 16.83 8.19
C GLY A 582 31.79 16.18 9.20
N THR A 583 30.48 16.38 9.04
CA THR A 583 29.43 15.77 9.87
C THR A 583 28.17 15.50 9.04
N GLY A 584 27.23 14.74 9.60
CA GLY A 584 25.95 14.45 8.95
C GLY A 584 25.06 15.70 8.77
N PRO A 585 24.00 15.62 7.95
CA PRO A 585 23.10 16.74 7.72
C PRO A 585 22.42 17.14 9.02
N ARG A 586 22.44 18.44 9.32
CA ARG A 586 21.84 18.98 10.54
C ARG A 586 20.34 18.64 10.60
N PRO A 587 19.82 18.22 11.77
CA PRO A 587 18.38 18.08 11.99
C PRO A 587 17.66 19.42 11.81
N CYS A 588 16.57 19.42 11.05
CA CYS A 588 15.79 20.62 10.77
C CYS A 588 14.50 20.71 11.59
N ILE A 589 14.00 19.58 12.09
CA ILE A 589 12.67 19.45 12.69
C ILE A 589 12.81 18.91 14.10
N TRP A 590 12.20 19.62 15.04
CA TRP A 590 12.12 19.29 16.46
C TRP A 590 10.69 18.87 16.81
N VAL A 591 10.55 17.78 17.57
CA VAL A 591 9.28 17.19 17.99
C VAL A 591 9.24 17.15 19.52
N ASP A 592 8.28 17.84 20.11
CA ASP A 592 8.00 17.83 21.56
C ASP A 592 7.34 16.51 21.96
N PHE A 593 6.17 16.23 21.39
CA PHE A 593 5.40 15.04 21.71
C PHE A 593 4.67 14.48 20.50
N VAL A 594 4.43 13.18 20.57
CA VAL A 594 3.47 12.46 19.73
C VAL A 594 2.43 11.85 20.64
N GLU A 595 1.16 12.20 20.40
CA GLU A 595 0.03 11.77 21.19
C GLU A 595 -1.02 11.14 20.29
N LEU A 596 -1.57 10.02 20.72
CA LEU A 596 -2.66 9.33 20.06
C LEU A 596 -3.85 9.31 21.02
N GLU A 597 -4.99 9.79 20.55
CA GLU A 597 -6.23 9.86 21.33
C GLU A 597 -7.38 9.23 20.55
N GLY A 598 -8.04 8.25 21.15
CA GLY A 598 -9.21 7.57 20.59
C GLY A 598 -9.51 6.19 21.20
N PRO A 599 -10.44 5.40 20.64
CA PRO A 599 -11.34 5.90 19.62
C PRO A 599 -12.11 7.03 20.26
N ALA A 600 -12.42 8.09 19.51
CA ALA A 600 -13.38 9.04 20.03
C ALA A 600 -14.59 8.20 20.47
N SER A 601 -14.92 8.20 21.77
CA SER A 601 -16.29 7.94 22.15
C SER A 601 -17.12 8.77 21.18
N ALA A 602 -18.28 8.26 20.76
CA ALA A 602 -19.26 9.09 20.11
C ALA A 602 -19.74 10.16 21.12
N VAL A 603 -18.86 11.08 21.54
CA VAL A 603 -19.14 12.50 21.47
C VAL A 603 -19.46 12.74 20.01
N VAL A 604 -20.71 12.40 19.68
CA VAL A 604 -21.53 13.29 18.90
C VAL A 604 -21.20 14.67 19.45
N PRO A 605 -20.42 15.51 18.74
CA PRO A 605 -20.54 16.94 19.00
C PRO A 605 -22.04 17.16 18.81
N SER A 606 -22.74 17.52 19.90
CA SER A 606 -24.19 17.74 19.97
C SER A 606 -24.78 17.79 18.57
N ALA A 607 -25.49 16.73 18.16
CA ALA A 607 -25.85 16.45 16.76
C ALA A 607 -25.79 17.72 15.92
N PRO A 608 -24.92 17.86 14.89
CA PRO A 608 -25.14 18.94 13.94
C PRO A 608 -26.53 18.64 13.39
N ALA A 609 -27.48 19.47 13.82
CA ALA A 609 -28.89 19.20 13.73
C ALA A 609 -29.21 18.75 12.33
N LEU A 610 -29.49 17.45 12.13
CA LEU A 610 -29.75 16.80 10.82
C LEU A 610 -29.30 17.71 9.67
N THR A 611 -27.98 17.91 9.50
CA THR A 611 -27.51 18.79 8.44
C THR A 611 -27.89 18.11 7.14
N LYS A 612 -28.98 18.60 6.55
CA LYS A 612 -29.50 18.19 5.24
C LYS A 612 -28.29 18.06 4.31
N THR A 613 -28.08 16.89 3.71
CA THR A 613 -27.13 16.78 2.61
C THR A 613 -27.61 17.73 1.52
N ILE A 614 -26.78 18.74 1.24
CA ILE A 614 -27.08 19.76 0.25
C ILE A 614 -26.43 19.31 -1.03
N LYS A 615 -27.19 19.38 -2.12
CA LYS A 615 -26.71 19.09 -3.44
C LYS A 615 -26.95 20.32 -4.29
N GLU A 616 -25.88 20.91 -4.79
CA GLU A 616 -25.96 22.12 -5.59
C GLU A 616 -25.24 21.93 -6.91
N ARG A 617 -25.97 22.19 -7.98
CA ARG A 617 -25.49 22.16 -9.35
C ARG A 617 -25.62 23.53 -9.97
N ARG A 618 -24.62 23.93 -10.76
CA ARG A 618 -24.61 25.15 -11.56
C ARG A 618 -24.26 24.83 -13.01
N GLU A 619 -25.11 25.27 -13.92
CA GLU A 619 -24.79 25.36 -15.35
C GLU A 619 -23.80 26.51 -15.55
N VAL A 620 -22.59 26.18 -16.02
CA VAL A 620 -21.44 27.10 -15.91
C VAL A 620 -21.54 28.29 -16.87
N GLU A 621 -22.24 28.11 -17.99
CA GLU A 621 -22.44 29.14 -19.01
C GLU A 621 -23.16 30.36 -18.48
N LEU A 622 -24.03 30.22 -17.48
CA LEU A 622 -24.75 31.35 -16.90
C LEU A 622 -23.78 32.35 -16.25
N HIS A 623 -22.86 31.84 -15.43
CA HIS A 623 -21.85 32.66 -14.77
C HIS A 623 -20.77 33.12 -15.75
N ALA A 624 -20.25 32.20 -16.57
CA ALA A 624 -19.21 32.49 -17.54
C ALA A 624 -19.68 33.54 -18.57
N ASN A 625 -20.89 33.43 -19.14
CA ASN A 625 -21.41 34.43 -20.08
C ASN A 625 -21.74 35.75 -19.42
N ALA A 626 -22.19 35.77 -18.15
CA ALA A 626 -22.37 37.02 -17.42
C ALA A 626 -21.03 37.75 -17.22
N MET A 627 -19.97 37.01 -16.87
CA MET A 627 -18.62 37.55 -16.69
C MET A 627 -18.02 38.02 -18.03
N VAL A 628 -18.01 37.15 -19.04
CA VAL A 628 -17.41 37.43 -20.36
C VAL A 628 -18.21 38.51 -21.08
N GLY A 629 -19.54 38.41 -21.08
CA GLY A 629 -20.44 39.38 -21.69
C GLY A 629 -20.42 40.74 -21.00
N GLY A 630 -20.38 40.76 -19.66
CA GLY A 630 -20.23 42.01 -18.90
C GLY A 630 -18.90 42.71 -19.18
N THR A 631 -17.80 41.94 -19.25
CA THR A 631 -16.47 42.45 -19.60
C THR A 631 -16.43 42.95 -21.05
N TYR A 632 -17.01 42.19 -21.99
CA TYR A 632 -17.07 42.57 -23.40
C TYR A 632 -17.90 43.84 -23.61
N ASN A 633 -19.15 43.86 -23.17
CA ASN A 633 -20.06 44.99 -23.41
C ASN A 633 -19.62 46.26 -22.65
N GLY A 634 -19.12 46.10 -21.42
CA GLY A 634 -18.68 47.23 -20.59
C GLY A 634 -17.28 47.73 -20.96
N TYR A 635 -16.27 46.90 -20.71
CA TYR A 635 -14.86 47.32 -20.80
C TYR A 635 -14.37 47.43 -22.24
N PHE A 636 -14.66 46.42 -23.07
CA PHE A 636 -14.16 46.36 -24.44
C PHE A 636 -15.02 47.18 -25.40
N LYS A 637 -16.24 46.75 -25.71
CA LYS A 637 -17.12 47.39 -26.69
C LYS A 637 -17.56 48.80 -26.26
N GLY A 638 -18.10 48.95 -25.05
CA GLY A 638 -18.49 50.24 -24.52
C GLY A 638 -17.30 51.21 -24.35
N GLY A 639 -16.16 50.69 -23.88
CA GLY A 639 -14.91 51.47 -23.81
C GLY A 639 -14.41 51.91 -25.18
N TYR A 640 -14.52 51.07 -26.20
CA TYR A 640 -14.16 51.37 -27.59
C TYR A 640 -15.05 52.47 -28.19
N GLU A 641 -16.37 52.35 -28.02
CA GLU A 641 -17.33 53.35 -28.49
C GLU A 641 -17.11 54.72 -27.80
N ALA A 642 -16.90 54.72 -26.49
CA ALA A 642 -16.56 55.93 -25.74
C ALA A 642 -15.22 56.52 -26.19
N ALA A 643 -14.20 55.70 -26.42
CA ALA A 643 -12.90 56.16 -26.90
C ALA A 643 -12.98 56.75 -28.32
N LYS A 644 -13.73 56.15 -29.25
CA LYS A 644 -13.97 56.73 -30.57
C LYS A 644 -14.66 58.09 -30.48
N LYS A 645 -15.69 58.19 -29.63
CA LYS A 645 -16.39 59.46 -29.39
C LYS A 645 -15.47 60.53 -28.81
N PHE A 646 -14.54 60.16 -27.92
CA PHE A 646 -13.49 61.08 -27.46
C PHE A 646 -12.63 61.55 -28.64
N MET A 647 -12.15 60.63 -29.49
CA MET A 647 -11.31 60.98 -30.65
C MET A 647 -12.02 61.90 -31.65
N GLU A 648 -13.33 61.78 -31.79
CA GLU A 648 -14.15 62.64 -32.66
C GLU A 648 -14.42 64.02 -32.06
N THR A 649 -14.67 64.10 -30.75
CA THR A 649 -15.17 65.33 -30.10
C THR A 649 -14.12 66.11 -29.30
N GLY A 650 -13.01 65.47 -28.92
CA GLY A 650 -12.01 66.01 -28.00
C GLY A 650 -12.48 66.16 -26.55
N GLN A 651 -13.69 65.69 -26.20
CA GLN A 651 -14.29 65.85 -24.87
C GLN A 651 -14.21 64.55 -24.04
N PRO A 652 -13.87 64.62 -22.74
CA PRO A 652 -13.84 63.45 -21.85
C PRO A 652 -15.13 62.62 -21.87
N GLN A 653 -14.99 61.30 -21.88
CA GLN A 653 -16.12 60.36 -21.77
C GLN A 653 -16.04 59.56 -20.47
N LYS A 654 -17.12 58.85 -20.10
CA LYS A 654 -17.15 58.04 -18.88
C LYS A 654 -16.03 56.99 -18.90
N GLY A 655 -15.06 57.14 -18.01
CA GLY A 655 -13.88 56.26 -17.91
C GLY A 655 -12.77 56.54 -18.93
N ILE A 656 -12.89 57.59 -19.76
CA ILE A 656 -11.91 58.02 -20.76
C ILE A 656 -11.62 59.51 -20.54
N PRO A 657 -10.65 59.86 -19.67
CA PRO A 657 -10.37 61.26 -19.34
C PRO A 657 -9.54 61.99 -20.39
N ASP A 658 -8.74 61.26 -21.19
CA ASP A 658 -7.76 61.83 -22.11
C ASP A 658 -7.52 60.96 -23.37
N GLU A 659 -6.72 61.49 -24.29
CA GLU A 659 -6.38 60.86 -25.57
C GLU A 659 -5.55 59.58 -25.40
N ALA A 660 -4.72 59.49 -24.35
CA ALA A 660 -3.88 58.34 -24.11
C ALA A 660 -4.72 57.13 -23.71
N GLU A 661 -5.67 57.31 -22.79
CA GLU A 661 -6.64 56.28 -22.42
C GLU A 661 -7.55 55.92 -23.60
N ALA A 662 -7.98 56.89 -24.42
CA ALA A 662 -8.77 56.61 -25.62
C ALA A 662 -8.02 55.68 -26.60
N LYS A 663 -6.77 56.01 -26.93
CA LYS A 663 -5.90 55.17 -27.78
C LYS A 663 -5.65 53.80 -27.15
N PHE A 664 -5.48 53.74 -25.84
CA PHE A 664 -5.30 52.49 -25.11
C PHE A 664 -6.53 51.58 -25.22
N ARG A 665 -7.75 52.10 -25.03
CA ARG A 665 -9.00 51.33 -25.17
C ARG A 665 -9.27 50.88 -26.60
N ILE A 666 -8.98 51.73 -27.58
CA ILE A 666 -9.09 51.37 -29.00
C ILE A 666 -8.20 50.17 -29.30
N ARG A 667 -6.92 50.25 -28.92
CA ARG A 667 -5.96 49.15 -29.09
C ARG A 667 -6.37 47.89 -28.32
N GLY A 668 -6.85 48.04 -27.08
CA GLY A 668 -7.30 46.93 -26.25
C GLY A 668 -8.48 46.18 -26.87
N PHE A 669 -9.46 46.90 -27.42
CA PHE A 669 -10.58 46.30 -28.15
C PHE A 669 -10.12 45.60 -29.42
N GLU A 670 -9.32 46.25 -30.27
CA GLU A 670 -8.80 45.64 -31.49
C GLU A 670 -7.98 44.37 -31.20
N GLN A 671 -7.30 44.33 -30.06
CA GLN A 671 -6.50 43.17 -29.67
C GLN A 671 -7.32 42.02 -29.04
N GLN A 672 -8.33 42.31 -28.23
CA GLN A 672 -8.99 41.29 -27.40
C GLN A 672 -10.48 41.13 -27.74
N GLY A 673 -11.14 42.21 -28.14
CA GLY A 673 -12.57 42.29 -28.42
C GLY A 673 -13.07 41.18 -29.35
N PRO A 674 -12.45 40.93 -30.52
CA PRO A 674 -12.84 39.84 -31.42
C PRO A 674 -12.82 38.45 -30.76
N THR A 675 -11.91 38.20 -29.81
CA THR A 675 -11.83 36.90 -29.12
C THR A 675 -12.99 36.72 -28.13
N PHE A 676 -13.36 37.79 -27.41
CA PHE A 676 -14.53 37.79 -26.53
C PHE A 676 -15.83 37.64 -27.33
N GLU A 677 -15.95 38.34 -28.46
CA GLU A 677 -17.11 38.23 -29.35
C GLU A 677 -17.24 36.81 -29.92
N ARG A 678 -16.14 36.20 -30.36
CA ARG A 678 -16.14 34.80 -30.81
C ARG A 678 -16.63 33.85 -29.73
N TYR A 679 -16.16 34.00 -28.49
CA TYR A 679 -16.63 33.19 -27.36
C TYR A 679 -18.15 33.32 -27.19
N LEU A 680 -18.66 34.56 -27.15
CA LEU A 680 -20.08 34.82 -26.90
C LEU A 680 -20.99 34.37 -28.04
N ASN A 681 -20.48 34.28 -29.27
CA ASN A 681 -21.26 33.87 -30.44
C ASN A 681 -21.19 32.35 -30.73
N ASP A 682 -20.28 31.62 -30.07
CA ASP A 682 -20.15 30.18 -30.27
C ASP A 682 -21.36 29.42 -29.68
N PRO A 683 -22.01 28.50 -30.41
CA PRO A 683 -23.15 27.73 -29.91
C PRO A 683 -22.84 26.93 -28.63
N LEU A 684 -21.62 26.41 -28.46
CA LEU A 684 -21.26 25.62 -27.28
C LEU A 684 -21.23 26.48 -26.01
N THR A 685 -21.07 27.81 -26.13
CA THR A 685 -21.16 28.69 -24.95
C THR A 685 -22.59 28.94 -24.50
N LYS A 686 -23.60 28.40 -25.19
CA LYS A 686 -25.01 28.48 -24.78
C LYS A 686 -25.47 27.33 -23.90
N THR A 687 -24.68 26.26 -23.85
CA THR A 687 -24.97 25.04 -23.08
C THR A 687 -23.81 24.64 -22.16
N GLY A 688 -22.78 25.47 -22.07
CA GLY A 688 -21.62 25.28 -21.20
C GLY A 688 -20.62 26.41 -21.39
N ALA A 689 -19.43 26.31 -20.82
CA ALA A 689 -18.39 27.33 -20.87
C ALA A 689 -17.08 26.75 -21.38
N TYR A 690 -16.38 27.48 -22.25
CA TYR A 690 -15.01 27.12 -22.60
C TYR A 690 -14.04 27.51 -21.49
N LEU A 691 -13.06 26.65 -21.24
CA LEU A 691 -11.83 27.03 -20.52
C LEU A 691 -10.80 27.53 -21.53
N THR A 692 -10.36 28.77 -21.37
CA THR A 692 -9.34 29.39 -22.23
C THR A 692 -7.98 29.41 -21.54
N ILE A 693 -6.91 29.34 -22.33
CA ILE A 693 -5.55 29.50 -21.79
C ILE A 693 -5.19 30.98 -21.56
N TYR A 694 -5.83 31.94 -22.24
CA TYR A 694 -5.46 33.35 -22.13
C TYR A 694 -6.65 34.29 -22.30
N ASN A 695 -6.84 35.21 -21.33
CA ASN A 695 -8.00 36.11 -21.20
C ASN A 695 -9.36 35.44 -21.50
N VAL A 696 -10.48 36.18 -21.46
CA VAL A 696 -11.85 35.63 -21.59
C VAL A 696 -12.33 34.84 -20.38
N HIS A 697 -12.03 33.53 -20.27
CA HIS A 697 -12.58 32.65 -19.23
C HIS A 697 -11.58 31.53 -18.88
N LYS A 698 -10.55 31.89 -18.10
CA LYS A 698 -9.39 31.02 -17.85
C LYS A 698 -9.64 29.89 -16.87
N GLU A 699 -10.63 30.08 -16.01
CA GLU A 699 -10.87 29.27 -14.82
C GLU A 699 -12.37 29.18 -14.59
N GLU A 700 -12.85 27.98 -14.33
CA GLU A 700 -14.20 27.71 -13.84
C GLU A 700 -14.10 27.33 -12.36
N VAL A 701 -14.99 27.84 -11.51
CA VAL A 701 -14.80 27.73 -10.06
C VAL A 701 -16.00 27.12 -9.36
N ILE A 702 -15.76 26.09 -8.55
CA ILE A 702 -16.77 25.44 -7.72
C ILE A 702 -16.63 26.03 -6.32
N THR A 703 -17.59 26.85 -5.91
CA THR A 703 -17.58 27.52 -4.60
C THR A 703 -18.65 26.96 -3.71
N LEU A 704 -18.24 26.52 -2.52
CA LEU A 704 -19.14 26.12 -1.47
C LEU A 704 -19.37 27.31 -0.52
N PRO A 705 -20.59 27.47 0.03
CA PRO A 705 -20.90 28.60 0.90
C PRO A 705 -19.94 28.67 2.10
N PRO A 706 -19.50 29.88 2.51
CA PRO A 706 -19.98 31.18 2.07
C PRO A 706 -19.32 31.74 0.79
N ASP A 707 -18.38 31.00 0.16
CA ASP A 707 -17.64 31.49 -1.01
C ASP A 707 -18.53 31.63 -2.25
N GLN A 708 -18.16 32.55 -3.15
CA GLN A 708 -18.89 32.87 -4.38
C GLN A 708 -17.92 32.94 -5.58
N PRO A 709 -18.35 32.52 -6.78
CA PRO A 709 -17.45 32.35 -7.93
C PRO A 709 -16.91 33.68 -8.48
N SER A 710 -17.74 34.74 -8.51
CA SER A 710 -17.34 36.14 -8.70
C SER A 710 -18.55 37.07 -8.42
N GLY A 711 -18.34 38.39 -8.42
CA GLY A 711 -19.43 39.38 -8.26
C GLY A 711 -20.38 39.51 -9.46
N TRP A 712 -20.10 38.87 -10.61
CA TRP A 712 -20.90 39.02 -11.83
C TRP A 712 -22.25 38.31 -11.76
N LEU A 713 -22.28 37.11 -11.17
CA LEU A 713 -23.50 36.36 -10.88
C LEU A 713 -23.25 35.49 -9.66
N LYS A 714 -23.98 35.75 -8.57
CA LYS A 714 -23.86 34.94 -7.36
C LYS A 714 -24.61 33.62 -7.53
N THR A 715 -24.03 32.55 -7.01
CA THR A 715 -24.73 31.27 -6.87
C THR A 715 -25.70 31.40 -5.70
N LYS A 716 -26.97 31.08 -5.93
CA LYS A 716 -27.96 30.99 -4.86
C LYS A 716 -27.78 29.65 -4.15
N HIS A 717 -27.06 29.66 -3.05
CA HIS A 717 -26.87 28.47 -2.22
C HIS A 717 -28.16 28.11 -1.48
N GLU A 718 -28.40 26.81 -1.30
CA GLU A 718 -29.46 26.28 -0.43
C GLU A 718 -29.13 26.51 1.06
N SER A 719 -27.84 26.65 1.38
CA SER A 719 -27.33 26.94 2.72
C SER A 719 -26.38 28.13 2.70
N GLU A 720 -26.39 28.92 3.76
CA GLU A 720 -25.47 30.06 3.92
C GLU A 720 -24.04 29.62 4.26
N ILE A 721 -23.86 28.39 4.78
CA ILE A 721 -22.55 27.83 5.17
C ILE A 721 -22.48 26.35 4.78
N ALA A 722 -21.39 25.94 4.14
CA ALA A 722 -21.00 24.54 3.99
C ALA A 722 -20.11 24.15 5.18
N GLY A 723 -20.64 23.28 6.05
CA GLY A 723 -19.93 22.85 7.25
C GLY A 723 -18.76 21.90 6.95
N PRO A 724 -17.88 21.63 7.92
CA PRO A 724 -16.84 20.62 7.75
C PRO A 724 -17.43 19.24 7.44
N GLY A 725 -16.77 18.45 6.58
CA GLY A 725 -17.23 17.11 6.24
C GLY A 725 -16.68 16.59 4.91
N GLU A 726 -17.22 15.45 4.48
CA GLU A 726 -16.93 14.87 3.17
C GLU A 726 -17.92 15.40 2.13
N TYR A 727 -17.38 15.81 1.00
CA TYR A 727 -18.12 16.34 -0.13
C TYR A 727 -17.71 15.61 -1.40
N MET A 728 -18.64 15.49 -2.35
CA MET A 728 -18.33 15.05 -3.70
C MET A 728 -18.41 16.25 -4.64
N LEU A 729 -17.32 16.57 -5.33
CA LEU A 729 -17.34 17.50 -6.46
C LEU A 729 -17.58 16.72 -7.75
N ARG A 730 -18.45 17.23 -8.62
CA ARG A 730 -18.69 16.65 -9.94
C ARG A 730 -18.62 17.74 -11.00
N PHE A 731 -18.05 17.41 -12.15
CA PHE A 731 -18.08 18.30 -13.30
C PHE A 731 -18.17 17.50 -14.59
N ARG A 732 -19.02 17.98 -15.50
CA ARG A 732 -19.21 17.38 -16.82
C ARG A 732 -18.44 18.18 -17.86
N ILE A 733 -17.53 17.53 -18.56
CA ILE A 733 -16.50 18.19 -19.39
C ILE A 733 -16.24 17.41 -20.67
N GLY A 734 -15.91 18.12 -21.75
CA GLY A 734 -15.57 17.55 -23.05
C GLY A 734 -14.42 18.30 -23.73
N ALA A 735 -13.65 17.57 -24.55
CA ALA A 735 -12.58 18.08 -25.38
C ALA A 735 -13.11 18.53 -26.74
N VAL A 736 -12.84 19.78 -27.11
CA VAL A 736 -13.39 20.41 -28.32
C VAL A 736 -12.81 19.77 -29.57
N LYS A 737 -13.68 19.38 -30.49
CA LYS A 737 -13.31 18.68 -31.73
C LYS A 737 -12.33 19.51 -32.56
N GLY A 738 -11.29 18.85 -33.07
CA GLY A 738 -10.27 19.47 -33.92
C GLY A 738 -9.15 20.19 -33.16
N THR A 739 -9.19 20.20 -31.82
CA THR A 739 -8.09 20.75 -31.01
C THR A 739 -7.04 19.69 -30.68
N PRO A 740 -5.77 20.09 -30.45
CA PRO A 740 -4.68 19.14 -30.22
C PRO A 740 -4.84 18.34 -28.92
N LYS A 741 -4.52 17.04 -28.95
CA LYS A 741 -4.71 16.13 -27.81
C LYS A 741 -3.88 16.52 -26.58
N GLU A 742 -2.73 17.15 -26.79
CA GLU A 742 -1.86 17.67 -25.73
C GLU A 742 -2.53 18.77 -24.89
N ARG A 743 -3.61 19.39 -25.39
CA ARG A 743 -4.41 20.38 -24.68
C ARG A 743 -5.67 19.81 -24.01
N HIS A 744 -5.89 18.49 -24.11
CA HIS A 744 -7.06 17.81 -23.53
C HIS A 744 -6.81 17.40 -22.09
N PHE A 745 -6.32 18.31 -21.26
CA PHE A 745 -6.04 18.07 -19.85
C PHE A 745 -6.60 19.19 -18.99
N VAL A 746 -7.36 18.84 -17.95
CA VAL A 746 -7.89 19.78 -16.96
C VAL A 746 -7.17 19.58 -15.62
N GLU A 747 -6.81 20.67 -14.97
CA GLU A 747 -6.30 20.72 -13.60
C GLU A 747 -7.43 21.11 -12.65
N LEU A 748 -7.60 20.33 -11.59
CA LEU A 748 -8.40 20.69 -10.41
C LEU A 748 -7.46 21.13 -9.30
N GLY A 749 -7.72 22.30 -8.72
CA GLY A 749 -7.01 22.80 -7.55
C GLY A 749 -7.95 23.40 -6.51
N ALA A 750 -7.42 23.64 -5.31
CA ALA A 750 -8.11 24.38 -4.27
C ALA A 750 -7.43 25.74 -4.06
N ARG A 751 -8.20 26.77 -3.70
CA ARG A 751 -7.67 28.10 -3.38
C ARG A 751 -8.31 28.70 -2.14
N LYS A 752 -7.52 29.41 -1.33
CA LYS A 752 -8.03 30.26 -0.24
C LYS A 752 -8.17 31.72 -0.67
N ASP A 753 -7.22 32.20 -1.47
CA ASP A 753 -7.20 33.56 -2.00
C ASP A 753 -7.16 33.53 -3.54
N LYS A 754 -7.44 34.68 -4.17
CA LYS A 754 -7.59 34.79 -5.63
C LYS A 754 -6.33 34.40 -6.43
N ASP A 755 -5.16 34.59 -5.85
CA ASP A 755 -3.86 34.33 -6.49
C ASP A 755 -3.24 32.98 -6.06
N ASP A 756 -3.94 32.23 -5.20
CA ASP A 756 -3.50 30.92 -4.73
C ASP A 756 -4.08 29.80 -5.62
N PHE A 757 -3.28 28.80 -5.95
CA PHE A 757 -3.73 27.60 -6.66
C PHE A 757 -2.92 26.39 -6.17
N GLY A 758 -3.49 25.66 -5.22
CA GLY A 758 -2.98 24.36 -4.78
C GLY A 758 -3.50 23.27 -5.71
N LEU A 759 -2.67 22.82 -6.66
CA LEU A 759 -3.01 21.71 -7.56
C LEU A 759 -3.37 20.46 -6.74
N MET A 760 -4.55 19.91 -6.99
CA MET A 760 -5.04 18.66 -6.37
C MET A 760 -4.84 17.48 -7.31
N GLN A 761 -5.35 17.59 -8.54
CA GLN A 761 -5.33 16.49 -9.51
C GLN A 761 -5.39 17.02 -10.95
N THR A 762 -4.83 16.25 -11.88
CA THR A 762 -4.92 16.51 -13.32
C THR A 762 -5.64 15.35 -13.99
N PHE A 763 -6.57 15.65 -14.91
CA PHE A 763 -7.35 14.66 -15.64
C PHE A 763 -7.16 14.84 -17.14
N GLN A 764 -6.98 13.73 -17.84
CA GLN A 764 -7.07 13.72 -19.30
C GLN A 764 -8.54 13.65 -19.72
N ILE A 765 -8.94 14.52 -20.63
CA ILE A 765 -10.30 14.59 -21.15
C ILE A 765 -10.36 13.82 -22.48
N SER A 766 -11.20 12.81 -22.50
CA SER A 766 -11.43 11.92 -23.63
C SER A 766 -12.84 12.04 -24.22
N GLY A 767 -13.81 12.48 -23.39
CA GLY A 767 -15.15 12.85 -23.84
C GLY A 767 -15.12 14.07 -24.76
N THR A 768 -16.16 14.25 -25.55
CA THR A 768 -16.33 15.40 -26.48
C THR A 768 -17.53 16.24 -26.05
N PRO A 769 -17.74 17.48 -26.53
CA PRO A 769 -18.96 18.23 -26.23
C PRO A 769 -20.26 17.49 -26.57
N ASP A 770 -20.26 16.63 -27.59
CA ASP A 770 -21.42 15.81 -27.97
C ASP A 770 -21.61 14.58 -27.07
N ALA A 771 -20.53 14.10 -26.44
CA ALA A 771 -20.52 12.98 -25.50
C ALA A 771 -19.56 13.29 -24.33
N PRO A 772 -19.93 14.24 -23.45
CA PRO A 772 -19.03 14.74 -22.42
C PRO A 772 -18.98 13.76 -21.25
N GLN A 773 -17.81 13.63 -20.64
CA GLN A 773 -17.58 12.74 -19.51
C GLN A 773 -17.86 13.48 -18.20
N ILE A 774 -18.29 12.72 -17.19
CA ILE A 774 -18.43 13.23 -15.82
C ILE A 774 -17.19 12.79 -15.02
N ILE A 775 -16.60 13.73 -14.29
CA ILE A 775 -15.52 13.46 -13.34
C ILE A 775 -16.05 13.75 -11.95
N GLU A 776 -15.88 12.77 -11.05
CA GLU A 776 -16.24 12.86 -9.64
C GLU A 776 -14.97 12.87 -8.80
N VAL A 777 -14.88 13.81 -7.85
CA VAL A 777 -13.72 13.99 -7.00
C VAL A 777 -14.17 14.15 -5.54
N PRO A 778 -13.90 13.17 -4.66
CA PRO A 778 -14.18 13.33 -3.25
C PRO A 778 -13.22 14.35 -2.62
N VAL A 779 -13.75 15.26 -1.81
CA VAL A 779 -12.97 16.27 -1.10
C VAL A 779 -13.40 16.36 0.36
N SER A 780 -12.42 16.42 1.26
CA SER A 780 -12.65 16.60 2.69
C SER A 780 -12.44 18.08 3.05
N ILE A 781 -13.45 18.69 3.65
CA ILE A 781 -13.46 20.11 3.99
C ILE A 781 -13.36 20.25 5.51
N SER A 782 -12.27 20.85 6.00
CA SER A 782 -12.10 21.20 7.43
C SER A 782 -12.72 22.56 7.74
N ALA A 783 -12.86 22.98 9.00
CA ALA A 783 -13.45 24.27 9.39
C ALA A 783 -12.76 25.50 8.75
N ASP A 784 -11.44 25.45 8.56
CA ASP A 784 -10.63 26.52 7.99
C ASP A 784 -10.02 26.16 6.62
N GLY A 785 -10.52 25.09 6.00
CA GLY A 785 -10.07 24.63 4.68
C GLY A 785 -10.50 25.56 3.54
N PRO A 786 -10.00 25.39 2.32
CA PRO A 786 -10.52 26.10 1.15
C PRO A 786 -11.97 25.68 0.86
N ARG A 787 -12.83 26.64 0.45
CA ARG A 787 -14.20 26.38 -0.05
C ARG A 787 -14.35 26.69 -1.53
N THR A 788 -13.28 27.16 -2.16
CA THR A 788 -13.22 27.40 -3.59
C THR A 788 -12.28 26.39 -4.26
N PHE A 789 -12.83 25.66 -5.23
CA PHE A 789 -12.12 24.75 -6.10
C PHE A 789 -12.12 25.30 -7.53
N VAL A 790 -11.05 25.06 -8.27
CA VAL A 790 -10.79 25.70 -9.56
C VAL A 790 -10.47 24.65 -10.60
N LEU A 791 -11.18 24.70 -11.72
CA LEU A 791 -10.92 23.95 -12.94
C LEU A 791 -10.27 24.88 -13.97
N ARG A 792 -9.15 24.44 -14.55
CA ARG A 792 -8.47 25.17 -15.63
C ARG A 792 -7.80 24.21 -16.61
N GLU A 793 -7.62 24.64 -17.86
CA GLU A 793 -6.81 23.89 -18.83
C GLU A 793 -5.37 23.79 -18.30
N LYS A 794 -4.75 22.61 -18.42
CA LYS A 794 -3.33 22.42 -18.10
C LYS A 794 -2.50 23.38 -18.96
N ARG A 795 -1.68 24.19 -18.31
CA ARG A 795 -1.05 25.35 -18.95
C ARG A 795 0.34 25.65 -18.42
N ASP A 796 1.15 26.29 -19.25
CA ASP A 796 2.36 27.00 -18.83
C ASP A 796 2.09 28.50 -18.97
N VAL A 797 1.96 29.18 -17.83
CA VAL A 797 1.60 30.60 -17.77
C VAL A 797 2.53 31.48 -18.60
N LYS A 798 3.81 31.10 -18.75
CA LYS A 798 4.77 31.85 -19.57
C LYS A 798 4.47 31.70 -21.07
N LEU A 799 4.03 30.52 -21.49
CA LEU A 799 3.79 30.19 -22.90
C LEU A 799 2.41 30.65 -23.39
N ASP A 800 1.43 30.77 -22.50
CA ASP A 800 0.04 31.10 -22.89
C ASP A 800 -0.09 32.44 -23.62
N HIS A 801 0.71 33.43 -23.23
CA HIS A 801 0.71 34.73 -23.90
C HIS A 801 1.25 34.62 -25.34
N GLU A 802 2.33 33.85 -25.55
CA GLU A 802 2.93 33.65 -26.87
C GLU A 802 1.96 32.90 -27.80
N LEU A 803 1.30 31.86 -27.30
CA LEU A 803 0.27 31.12 -28.04
C LEU A 803 -0.91 32.02 -28.42
N PHE A 804 -1.33 32.90 -27.51
CA PHE A 804 -2.37 33.87 -27.79
C PHE A 804 -1.98 34.84 -28.91
N ILE A 805 -0.80 35.46 -28.82
CA ILE A 805 -0.31 36.41 -29.83
C ILE A 805 -0.11 35.72 -31.19
N ALA A 806 0.38 34.48 -31.20
CA ALA A 806 0.55 33.71 -32.43
C ALA A 806 -0.80 33.42 -33.12
N ALA A 807 -1.80 32.95 -32.37
CA ALA A 807 -3.13 32.69 -32.89
C ALA A 807 -3.81 33.97 -33.41
N GLN A 808 -3.64 35.08 -32.68
CA GLN A 808 -4.17 36.37 -33.06
C GLN A 808 -3.56 36.88 -34.37
N LYS A 809 -2.24 36.77 -34.54
CA LYS A 809 -1.57 37.13 -35.81
C LYS A 809 -2.05 36.28 -36.98
N ALA A 810 -2.33 34.99 -36.73
CA ALA A 810 -2.75 34.06 -37.77
C ALA A 810 -4.23 34.21 -38.16
N THR A 811 -5.12 34.52 -37.21
CA THR A 811 -6.58 34.41 -37.40
C THR A 811 -7.38 35.64 -36.96
N GLY A 812 -6.74 36.65 -36.37
CA GLY A 812 -7.39 37.84 -35.80
C GLY A 812 -8.00 37.63 -34.41
N VAL A 813 -7.99 36.40 -33.89
CA VAL A 813 -8.60 35.99 -32.61
C VAL A 813 -7.67 35.04 -31.85
N GLY A 814 -7.89 34.88 -30.55
CA GLY A 814 -7.13 33.95 -29.72
C GLY A 814 -7.25 32.47 -30.16
N PRO A 815 -6.48 31.55 -29.57
CA PRO A 815 -6.52 30.14 -29.94
C PRO A 815 -7.91 29.55 -29.69
N VAL A 816 -8.26 28.50 -30.44
CA VAL A 816 -9.48 27.73 -30.18
C VAL A 816 -9.38 27.09 -28.79
N SER A 817 -10.44 27.18 -28.00
CA SER A 817 -10.52 26.56 -26.68
C SER A 817 -10.49 25.04 -26.80
N ALA A 818 -9.68 24.36 -25.99
CA ALA A 818 -9.54 22.91 -26.07
C ALA A 818 -10.55 22.17 -25.20
N LEU A 819 -11.09 22.83 -24.18
CA LEU A 819 -11.98 22.23 -23.19
C LEU A 819 -13.27 23.04 -23.05
N TRP A 820 -14.38 22.30 -22.91
CA TRP A 820 -15.71 22.82 -22.67
C TRP A 820 -16.30 22.12 -21.45
N ILE A 821 -16.82 22.90 -20.50
CA ILE A 821 -17.50 22.41 -19.29
C ILE A 821 -18.99 22.68 -19.43
N ASP A 822 -19.81 21.69 -19.16
CA ASP A 822 -21.28 21.79 -19.21
C ASP A 822 -21.83 22.33 -17.88
N TRP A 823 -21.54 21.63 -16.78
CA TRP A 823 -21.97 22.00 -15.45
C TRP A 823 -20.97 21.53 -14.40
N VAL A 824 -21.03 22.19 -13.23
CA VAL A 824 -20.36 21.79 -12.01
C VAL A 824 -21.37 21.55 -10.90
N GLU A 825 -21.07 20.61 -10.02
CA GLU A 825 -21.94 20.23 -8.92
C GLU A 825 -21.09 19.90 -7.69
N TRP A 826 -21.64 20.15 -6.52
CA TRP A 826 -21.13 19.60 -5.28
C TRP A 826 -22.25 19.02 -4.45
N GLU A 827 -21.93 17.98 -3.68
CA GLU A 827 -22.87 17.31 -2.79
C GLU A 827 -22.21 17.10 -1.43
N GLY A 828 -22.82 17.61 -0.37
CA GLY A 828 -22.42 17.31 0.99
C GLY A 828 -23.02 18.26 2.04
N PRO A 829 -22.66 18.08 3.32
CA PRO A 829 -21.87 16.96 3.82
C PRO A 829 -22.59 15.63 3.56
N LEU A 830 -21.86 14.64 3.03
CA LEU A 830 -22.42 13.35 2.65
C LEU A 830 -22.79 12.56 3.91
N VAL A 831 -24.09 12.32 4.10
CA VAL A 831 -24.58 11.37 5.10
C VAL A 831 -24.35 9.98 4.52
N LYS A 832 -23.63 9.10 5.23
CA LYS A 832 -23.45 7.70 4.81
C LYS A 832 -24.81 7.02 4.69
N GLN A 833 -25.38 6.99 3.48
CA GLN A 833 -26.53 6.19 3.11
C GLN A 833 -26.07 4.92 2.40
N ALA A 834 -26.65 3.78 2.77
CA ALA A 834 -26.37 2.48 2.17
C ALA A 834 -26.95 2.40 0.74
N PRO A 835 -26.19 1.96 -0.29
CA PRO A 835 -26.70 1.88 -1.66
C PRO A 835 -27.41 0.55 -1.97
N ILE A 836 -28.40 0.62 -2.89
CA ILE A 836 -29.25 -0.47 -3.40
C ILE A 836 -28.59 -1.10 -4.66
N ALA A 837 -28.60 -2.44 -4.76
CA ALA A 837 -27.98 -3.23 -5.85
C ALA A 837 -28.71 -3.13 -7.21
N LYS A 838 -27.98 -3.26 -8.33
CA LYS A 838 -28.51 -3.37 -9.71
C LYS A 838 -27.77 -4.48 -10.50
N VAL A 839 -28.50 -5.19 -11.37
CA VAL A 839 -28.06 -6.35 -12.18
C VAL A 839 -28.11 -5.98 -13.67
N VAL A 840 -27.13 -6.43 -14.48
CA VAL A 840 -27.07 -6.21 -15.94
C VAL A 840 -26.89 -7.54 -16.67
N HIS A 841 -27.70 -7.80 -17.71
CA HIS A 841 -27.69 -9.03 -18.52
C HIS A 841 -27.30 -8.72 -19.97
N ILE A 842 -26.48 -9.58 -20.60
CA ILE A 842 -25.99 -9.39 -21.99
C ILE A 842 -26.24 -10.67 -22.80
N GLU A 843 -27.07 -10.59 -23.84
CA GLU A 843 -27.32 -11.70 -24.77
C GLU A 843 -26.45 -11.61 -26.05
N PRO A 844 -26.04 -12.74 -26.67
CA PRO A 844 -25.04 -12.77 -27.75
C PRO A 844 -25.59 -12.63 -29.18
N GLU A 845 -26.84 -12.21 -29.40
CA GLU A 845 -27.46 -12.26 -30.74
C GLU A 845 -27.19 -11.04 -31.66
N THR A 846 -25.94 -10.58 -31.78
CA THR A 846 -25.58 -9.57 -32.81
C THR A 846 -24.53 -10.05 -33.82
N ARG A 847 -24.34 -11.36 -33.97
CA ARG A 847 -23.30 -11.95 -34.84
C ARG A 847 -23.81 -12.75 -36.05
N ARG A 848 -24.96 -12.39 -36.62
CA ARG A 848 -25.51 -13.07 -37.81
C ARG A 848 -25.51 -12.24 -39.11
N ALA A 849 -25.03 -10.99 -39.10
CA ALA A 849 -25.08 -10.10 -40.28
C ALA A 849 -23.72 -9.75 -40.92
N GLU A 850 -22.61 -10.33 -40.46
CA GLU A 850 -21.27 -10.07 -41.03
C GLU A 850 -20.53 -11.34 -41.51
N VAL A 851 -21.19 -12.50 -41.51
CA VAL A 851 -20.61 -13.78 -42.00
C VAL A 851 -21.51 -14.46 -43.05
N GLU A 852 -22.66 -13.86 -43.39
CA GLU A 852 -23.25 -13.94 -44.74
C GLU A 852 -22.81 -12.71 -45.52
#